data_AF-A0A928HGZ2-F1
#
_entry.id   AF-A0A928HGZ2-F1
#
_cell.length_a   1.000
_cell.length_b   1.000
_cell.length_c   1.000
_cell.angle_alpha   90.00
_cell.angle_beta   90.00
_cell.angle_gamma   90.00
#
_symmetry.space_group_name_H-M   'P 1'
#
loop_
_entity.id
_entity.type
_entity.pdbx_description
1 polymer ?
#
loop_
_entity_poly.entity_id
_entity_poly.type
_entity_poly.pdbx_seq_one_letter_code
_entity_poly.pdbx_strand_id
1 'polypeptide(L)'
;MKDPLSRIFFVFFFLFCAGLFSAAAEARDPAAVWDLASLKQTPAAEWSAIESISSADSREILTQKVWFAGEEFHGKPTRVFAFFSRPTGDGPFPGIVLVHGGGGTAFRAWTELWAKRGYAAIAMDLAGCEVLDDGSRKALEDGGPGQGDDEKFRFFEEKDYREMWSYHAVAAIMRAHSLLRSQPCVDADRTAVTGISWGGYLTSMIAGIDDRFKVAVPVYGCGDLDRNSIWTDRLDQIPWPGKVRWHNYFDPVQYVGNAKCRILFLNGTDDFAYPLDAHFNTYSRVPHADVRLQVHMPHGHEAGWSPAEIGAYIDSVLNGVPELPCLGKLSWERMPDGTILVSAPIKRDPEAAVSAKLHFSTDAGGFEGTKWVVRNWSEIPAEIRKDPAQVSVRIPKEIAGQAPLRIFLEVQTADGLTFTSHYAHCRAVVRPNFQPVPEDGILLFGRDAAGELVNRFLDQDGSPASWKVENDELISGKNHIHSDADFRDAHIHAEFCLPKKGSGNSGLYIHGLYEMQILNSANARETHKLEAGAFYRFAPARALAGLGCGEWQSYDILYRAPRRDDSGKIVEKGQMTAWLNGVLVQDRFEFEEARSPWHPMCRQKTDHIQKKWEHQKKTGFAPLFLQDHGEAVRFRNVWIKPLD
;
A
#
# COMPACT_ATOMS: atom_id res chain seq x y z
N MET A 1 12.43 64.43 -30.15
CA MET A 1 13.74 64.24 -30.79
C MET A 1 14.78 64.02 -29.71
N LYS A 2 15.30 62.80 -29.55
CA LYS A 2 16.62 62.54 -28.97
C LYS A 2 17.12 61.19 -29.52
N ASP A 3 18.40 61.24 -29.84
CA ASP A 3 19.19 60.41 -30.75
C ASP A 3 19.35 58.92 -30.34
N PRO A 4 19.59 57.99 -31.28
CA PRO A 4 19.66 56.56 -31.04
C PRO A 4 21.11 56.05 -31.02
N LEU A 5 21.72 55.90 -29.85
CA LEU A 5 23.03 55.22 -29.74
C LEU A 5 23.27 54.46 -28.43
N SER A 6 22.21 54.05 -27.71
CA SER A 6 22.32 53.24 -26.49
C SER A 6 21.56 51.89 -26.51
N ARG A 7 21.02 51.47 -27.66
CA ARG A 7 20.32 50.18 -27.81
C ARG A 7 21.17 49.10 -28.47
N ILE A 8 22.32 48.72 -27.89
CA ILE A 8 23.07 47.52 -28.36
C ILE A 8 23.57 46.59 -27.22
N PHE A 9 23.43 46.92 -25.93
CA PHE A 9 24.03 46.08 -24.86
C PHE A 9 23.09 45.27 -23.96
N PHE A 10 21.81 45.10 -24.31
CA PHE A 10 20.86 44.37 -23.43
C PHE A 10 19.84 43.47 -24.15
N VAL A 11 20.26 42.74 -25.19
CA VAL A 11 19.37 41.77 -25.89
C VAL A 11 19.96 40.35 -26.05
N PHE A 12 21.20 40.08 -25.62
CA PHE A 12 21.83 38.75 -25.83
C PHE A 12 22.00 37.87 -24.58
N PHE A 13 21.27 38.11 -23.48
CA PHE A 13 21.34 37.24 -22.29
C PHE A 13 19.98 36.76 -21.74
N PHE A 14 18.94 36.75 -22.59
CA PHE A 14 17.61 36.25 -22.22
C PHE A 14 16.99 35.29 -23.25
N LEU A 15 17.83 34.61 -24.04
CA LEU A 15 17.41 33.61 -25.03
C LEU A 15 18.21 32.30 -24.97
N PHE A 16 18.72 31.91 -23.78
CA PHE A 16 19.36 30.60 -23.59
C PHE A 16 18.92 29.82 -22.34
N CYS A 17 17.82 30.20 -21.70
CA CYS A 17 17.22 29.45 -20.59
C CYS A 17 15.68 29.35 -20.68
N ALA A 18 15.13 29.29 -21.89
CA ALA A 18 13.70 29.07 -22.13
C ALA A 18 13.42 27.84 -23.01
N GLY A 19 14.36 26.89 -23.05
CA GLY A 19 14.31 25.70 -23.90
C GLY A 19 14.75 24.41 -23.20
N LEU A 20 14.68 24.33 -21.88
CA LEU A 20 14.94 23.11 -21.12
C LEU A 20 14.19 23.20 -19.79
N PHE A 21 12.87 23.01 -19.78
CA PHE A 21 12.03 22.53 -18.66
C PHE A 21 10.56 22.61 -19.10
N SER A 22 10.25 21.93 -20.21
CA SER A 22 8.90 21.46 -20.49
C SER A 22 9.03 20.13 -21.22
N ALA A 23 9.52 19.14 -20.48
CA ALA A 23 8.98 17.81 -20.63
C ALA A 23 8.13 17.63 -19.38
N ALA A 24 6.84 17.97 -19.47
CA ALA A 24 5.88 17.19 -18.71
C ALA A 24 6.20 15.75 -19.10
N ALA A 25 6.67 14.93 -18.15
CA ALA A 25 6.82 13.51 -18.40
C ALA A 25 5.42 13.02 -18.79
N GLU A 26 5.17 12.86 -20.08
CA GLU A 26 4.03 12.10 -20.54
C GLU A 26 4.12 10.78 -19.80
N ALA A 27 3.07 10.45 -19.04
CA ALA A 27 3.02 9.19 -18.31
C ALA A 27 3.14 8.07 -19.34
N ARG A 28 4.34 7.47 -19.45
CA ARG A 28 4.59 6.32 -20.32
C ARG A 28 3.62 5.23 -19.88
N ASP A 29 2.85 4.69 -20.81
CA ASP A 29 2.03 3.51 -20.56
C ASP A 29 2.94 2.39 -20.00
N PRO A 30 2.76 1.95 -18.75
CA PRO A 30 3.59 0.90 -18.16
C PRO A 30 3.57 -0.38 -19.00
N ALA A 31 2.46 -0.66 -19.71
CA ALA A 31 2.34 -1.86 -20.54
C ALA A 31 3.20 -1.80 -21.81
N ALA A 32 3.74 -0.62 -22.19
CA ALA A 32 4.66 -0.46 -23.30
C ALA A 32 6.02 -1.16 -23.10
N VAL A 33 6.24 -1.76 -21.93
CA VAL A 33 7.33 -2.72 -21.68
C VAL A 33 7.22 -3.94 -22.60
N TRP A 34 6.01 -4.38 -22.94
CA TRP A 34 5.77 -5.53 -23.81
C TRP A 34 5.21 -5.13 -25.17
N ASP A 35 5.61 -5.86 -26.23
CA ASP A 35 4.94 -5.78 -27.53
C ASP A 35 3.62 -6.56 -27.50
N LEU A 36 2.56 -5.89 -27.03
CA LEU A 36 1.24 -6.51 -26.86
C LEU A 36 0.65 -7.01 -28.18
N ALA A 37 0.97 -6.35 -29.31
CA ALA A 37 0.47 -6.78 -30.62
C ALA A 37 1.08 -8.12 -31.03
N SER A 38 2.39 -8.29 -30.81
CA SER A 38 3.08 -9.56 -31.00
C SER A 38 2.57 -10.65 -30.05
N LEU A 39 2.46 -10.35 -28.75
CA LEU A 39 2.05 -11.33 -27.73
C LEU A 39 0.60 -11.83 -27.90
N LYS A 40 -0.26 -11.02 -28.54
CA LYS A 40 -1.65 -11.39 -28.86
C LYS A 40 -1.78 -12.35 -30.06
N GLN A 41 -0.71 -12.61 -30.80
CA GLN A 41 -0.69 -13.60 -31.88
C GLN A 41 -0.46 -15.02 -31.34
N THR A 42 -1.02 -16.02 -32.04
CA THR A 42 -0.81 -17.43 -31.73
C THR A 42 0.67 -17.79 -31.89
N PRO A 43 1.34 -18.29 -30.85
CA PRO A 43 2.73 -18.71 -30.96
C PRO A 43 2.84 -20.03 -31.75
N ALA A 44 3.99 -20.26 -32.37
CA ALA A 44 4.33 -21.59 -32.86
C ALA A 44 4.40 -22.56 -31.67
N ALA A 45 3.85 -23.77 -31.84
CA ALA A 45 3.74 -24.75 -30.76
C ALA A 45 3.94 -26.19 -31.27
N GLU A 46 4.65 -26.99 -30.47
CA GLU A 46 4.84 -28.43 -30.64
C GLU A 46 4.01 -29.16 -29.58
N TRP A 47 3.30 -30.22 -29.98
CA TRP A 47 2.34 -30.93 -29.15
C TRP A 47 2.72 -32.41 -29.03
N SER A 48 2.59 -32.97 -27.82
CA SER A 48 2.70 -34.42 -27.62
C SER A 48 1.47 -35.15 -28.17
N ALA A 49 1.54 -36.49 -28.19
CA ALA A 49 0.35 -37.31 -28.35
C ALA A 49 -0.70 -37.00 -27.27
N ILE A 50 -1.98 -37.16 -27.63
CA ILE A 50 -3.12 -37.00 -26.72
C ILE A 50 -3.19 -38.21 -25.79
N GLU A 51 -3.27 -37.94 -24.49
CA GLU A 51 -3.60 -38.91 -23.46
C GLU A 51 -5.08 -38.76 -23.08
N SER A 52 -5.87 -39.83 -23.20
CA SER A 52 -7.24 -39.86 -22.64
C SER A 52 -7.20 -40.34 -21.19
N ILE A 53 -7.92 -39.63 -20.32
CA ILE A 53 -8.03 -39.93 -18.90
C ILE A 53 -9.51 -40.04 -18.56
N SER A 54 -9.92 -41.24 -18.14
CA SER A 54 -11.27 -41.56 -17.70
C SER A 54 -11.27 -42.10 -16.27
N SER A 55 -12.24 -41.70 -15.45
CA SER A 55 -12.56 -42.37 -14.19
C SER A 55 -14.06 -42.63 -14.10
N ALA A 56 -14.49 -43.66 -13.37
CA ALA A 56 -15.90 -44.05 -13.28
C ALA A 56 -16.84 -42.90 -12.86
N ASP A 57 -16.34 -42.02 -11.98
CA ASP A 57 -17.11 -40.92 -11.39
C ASP A 57 -16.77 -39.53 -11.96
N SER A 58 -16.02 -39.43 -13.06
CA SER A 58 -15.70 -38.12 -13.66
C SER A 58 -15.74 -38.09 -15.18
N ARG A 59 -15.96 -36.89 -15.71
CA ARG A 59 -15.92 -36.61 -17.15
C ARG A 59 -14.58 -37.05 -17.72
N GLU A 60 -14.62 -37.77 -18.84
CA GLU A 60 -13.42 -38.10 -19.62
C GLU A 60 -12.77 -36.82 -20.17
N ILE A 61 -11.46 -36.71 -19.97
CA ILE A 61 -10.65 -35.55 -20.39
C ILE A 61 -9.50 -35.99 -21.27
N LEU A 62 -8.99 -35.05 -22.06
CA LEU A 62 -7.83 -35.22 -22.94
C LEU A 62 -6.72 -34.30 -22.49
N THR A 63 -5.50 -34.83 -22.33
CA THR A 63 -4.33 -34.11 -21.83
C THR A 63 -3.16 -34.23 -22.80
N GLN A 64 -2.43 -33.13 -22.99
CA GLN A 64 -1.21 -33.06 -23.82
C GLN A 64 -0.15 -32.20 -23.14
N LYS A 65 1.11 -32.50 -23.44
CA LYS A 65 2.23 -31.56 -23.27
C LYS A 65 2.31 -30.65 -24.49
N VAL A 66 2.69 -29.41 -24.26
CA VAL A 66 2.91 -28.42 -25.33
C VAL A 66 4.17 -27.60 -25.05
N TRP A 67 4.96 -27.37 -26.08
CA TRP A 67 6.10 -26.45 -26.06
C TRP A 67 5.82 -25.34 -27.06
N PHE A 68 5.68 -24.10 -26.59
CA PHE A 68 5.38 -22.96 -27.46
C PHE A 68 6.48 -21.91 -27.41
N ALA A 69 6.60 -21.13 -28.49
CA ALA A 69 7.60 -20.09 -28.62
C ALA A 69 7.44 -18.99 -27.55
N GLY A 70 8.53 -18.69 -26.83
CA GLY A 70 8.64 -17.61 -25.86
C GLY A 70 9.38 -16.40 -26.42
N GLU A 71 9.59 -15.39 -25.58
CA GLU A 71 10.41 -14.22 -25.91
C GLU A 71 11.91 -14.55 -25.89
N GLU A 72 12.71 -13.83 -26.67
CA GLU A 72 14.16 -14.04 -26.71
C GLU A 72 14.80 -13.77 -25.34
N PHE A 73 15.71 -14.65 -24.93
CA PHE A 73 16.49 -14.52 -23.71
C PHE A 73 17.97 -14.62 -24.05
N HIS A 74 18.78 -13.64 -23.64
CA HIS A 74 20.19 -13.53 -24.01
C HIS A 74 20.43 -13.62 -25.53
N GLY A 75 19.53 -12.99 -26.30
CA GLY A 75 19.57 -12.96 -27.77
C GLY A 75 19.30 -14.30 -28.45
N LYS A 76 18.70 -15.27 -27.74
CA LYS A 76 18.33 -16.58 -28.28
C LYS A 76 16.83 -16.79 -28.19
N PRO A 77 16.19 -17.41 -29.20
CA PRO A 77 14.80 -17.87 -29.09
C PRO A 77 14.62 -18.82 -27.90
N THR A 78 13.44 -18.77 -27.27
CA THR A 78 13.10 -19.66 -26.16
C THR A 78 11.84 -20.47 -26.43
N ARG A 79 11.67 -21.58 -25.72
CA ARG A 79 10.42 -22.34 -25.61
C ARG A 79 9.92 -22.38 -24.18
N VAL A 80 8.60 -22.39 -24.04
CA VAL A 80 7.88 -22.53 -22.78
C VAL A 80 7.11 -23.84 -22.80
N PHE A 81 7.34 -24.67 -21.78
CA PHE A 81 6.61 -25.90 -21.56
C PHE A 81 5.27 -25.63 -20.86
N ALA A 82 4.22 -26.36 -21.23
CA ALA A 82 2.94 -26.36 -20.55
C ALA A 82 2.23 -27.71 -20.65
N PHE A 83 1.28 -27.92 -19.73
CA PHE A 83 0.22 -28.91 -19.90
C PHE A 83 -1.03 -28.23 -20.42
N PHE A 84 -1.74 -28.90 -21.33
CA PHE A 84 -3.05 -28.52 -21.82
C PHE A 84 -4.02 -29.68 -21.60
N SER A 85 -5.11 -29.44 -20.89
CA SER A 85 -6.17 -30.42 -20.63
C SER A 85 -7.52 -29.87 -21.04
N ARG A 86 -8.40 -30.71 -21.58
CA ARG A 86 -9.77 -30.31 -21.98
C ARG A 86 -10.78 -31.45 -21.81
N PRO A 87 -12.08 -31.15 -21.75
CA PRO A 87 -13.11 -32.17 -21.92
C PRO A 87 -12.99 -32.90 -23.27
N THR A 88 -13.45 -34.14 -23.30
CA THR A 88 -13.83 -34.81 -24.54
C THR A 88 -15.00 -34.09 -25.24
N GLY A 89 -15.11 -34.26 -26.56
CA GLY A 89 -16.07 -33.55 -27.41
C GLY A 89 -15.45 -32.34 -28.13
N ASP A 90 -16.29 -31.63 -28.89
CA ASP A 90 -15.86 -30.60 -29.85
C ASP A 90 -15.83 -29.17 -29.26
N GLY A 91 -16.49 -28.94 -28.12
CA GLY A 91 -16.60 -27.61 -27.51
C GLY A 91 -17.74 -26.76 -28.12
N PRO A 92 -17.65 -25.41 -28.10
CA PRO A 92 -16.55 -24.62 -27.56
C PRO A 92 -16.63 -24.53 -26.02
N PHE A 93 -15.52 -24.89 -25.36
CA PHE A 93 -15.36 -24.83 -23.91
C PHE A 93 -14.86 -23.45 -23.48
N PRO A 94 -15.26 -22.93 -22.31
CA PRO A 94 -14.56 -21.80 -21.72
C PRO A 94 -13.08 -22.17 -21.46
N GLY A 95 -12.20 -21.20 -21.63
CA GLY A 95 -10.75 -21.37 -21.45
C GLY A 95 -10.26 -20.86 -20.09
N ILE A 96 -9.26 -21.51 -19.51
CA ILE A 96 -8.56 -20.98 -18.33
C ILE A 96 -7.04 -21.11 -18.41
N VAL A 97 -6.35 -20.03 -18.05
CA VAL A 97 -4.89 -19.98 -17.89
C VAL A 97 -4.54 -20.10 -16.41
N LEU A 98 -3.67 -21.05 -16.08
CA LEU A 98 -3.28 -21.42 -14.73
C LEU A 98 -1.82 -21.05 -14.47
N VAL A 99 -1.57 -20.16 -13.51
CA VAL A 99 -0.26 -19.56 -13.27
C VAL A 99 0.32 -20.00 -11.92
N HIS A 100 1.43 -20.75 -11.93
CA HIS A 100 2.00 -21.29 -10.70
C HIS A 100 2.77 -20.24 -9.88
N GLY A 101 2.85 -20.48 -8.56
CA GLY A 101 3.69 -19.70 -7.64
C GLY A 101 5.18 -20.10 -7.65
N GLY A 102 5.97 -19.37 -6.86
CA GLY A 102 7.41 -19.61 -6.73
C GLY A 102 7.72 -21.04 -6.28
N GLY A 103 8.80 -21.62 -6.81
CA GLY A 103 9.16 -23.03 -6.58
C GLY A 103 8.25 -24.05 -7.29
N GLY A 104 7.12 -23.62 -7.85
CA GLY A 104 6.20 -24.44 -8.63
C GLY A 104 6.66 -24.70 -10.06
N THR A 105 5.77 -25.33 -10.84
CA THR A 105 5.97 -25.71 -12.25
C THR A 105 4.63 -25.76 -13.01
N ALA A 106 4.63 -26.19 -14.27
CA ALA A 106 3.43 -26.55 -15.01
C ALA A 106 2.71 -27.74 -14.33
N PHE A 107 1.64 -27.48 -13.59
CA PHE A 107 0.92 -28.52 -12.84
C PHE A 107 -0.12 -29.23 -13.71
N ARG A 108 0.20 -30.46 -14.16
CA ARG A 108 -0.73 -31.34 -14.88
C ARG A 108 -2.06 -31.52 -14.14
N ALA A 109 -1.99 -31.92 -12.86
CA ALA A 109 -3.18 -32.15 -12.03
C ALA A 109 -4.12 -30.93 -11.95
N TRP A 110 -3.57 -29.72 -12.00
CA TRP A 110 -4.37 -28.50 -11.95
C TRP A 110 -5.14 -28.28 -13.25
N THR A 111 -4.52 -28.54 -14.41
CA THR A 111 -5.23 -28.50 -15.70
C THR A 111 -6.33 -29.56 -15.78
N GLU A 112 -6.08 -30.77 -15.28
CA GLU A 112 -7.04 -31.86 -15.28
C GLU A 112 -8.26 -31.58 -14.39
N LEU A 113 -8.04 -30.93 -13.24
CA LEU A 113 -9.11 -30.49 -12.35
C LEU A 113 -10.09 -29.55 -13.08
N TRP A 114 -9.55 -28.57 -13.83
CA TRP A 114 -10.37 -27.64 -14.61
C TRP A 114 -11.02 -28.29 -15.83
N ALA A 115 -10.33 -29.22 -16.49
CA ALA A 115 -10.92 -30.02 -17.57
C ALA A 115 -12.12 -30.84 -17.09
N LYS A 116 -12.03 -31.45 -15.90
CA LYS A 116 -13.17 -32.15 -15.27
C LYS A 116 -14.32 -31.20 -14.95
N ARG A 117 -14.02 -29.94 -14.62
CA ARG A 117 -15.04 -28.87 -14.44
C ARG A 117 -15.68 -28.42 -15.77
N GLY A 118 -15.11 -28.77 -16.92
CA GLY A 118 -15.64 -28.39 -18.24
C GLY A 118 -14.87 -27.28 -18.96
N TYR A 119 -13.65 -26.97 -18.52
CA TYR A 119 -12.80 -25.92 -19.10
C TYR A 119 -11.67 -26.51 -19.94
N ALA A 120 -11.31 -25.84 -21.03
CA ALA A 120 -9.99 -26.05 -21.63
C ALA A 120 -8.96 -25.28 -20.80
N ALA A 121 -8.00 -25.98 -20.21
CA ALA A 121 -7.06 -25.43 -19.24
C ALA A 121 -5.62 -25.56 -19.72
N ILE A 122 -4.85 -24.48 -19.59
CA ILE A 122 -3.40 -24.47 -19.86
C ILE A 122 -2.62 -24.02 -18.62
N ALA A 123 -1.61 -24.79 -18.21
CA ALA A 123 -0.69 -24.44 -17.14
C ALA A 123 0.74 -24.48 -17.67
N MET A 124 1.43 -23.34 -17.64
CA MET A 124 2.79 -23.20 -18.18
C MET A 124 3.84 -23.18 -17.08
N ASP A 125 5.07 -23.59 -17.40
CA ASP A 125 6.23 -23.39 -16.53
C ASP A 125 6.79 -21.97 -16.73
N LEU A 126 7.20 -21.33 -15.63
CA LEU A 126 7.72 -19.97 -15.62
C LEU A 126 9.17 -19.91 -15.12
N ALA A 127 9.92 -21.02 -15.22
CA ALA A 127 11.31 -21.11 -14.79
C ALA A 127 12.20 -21.81 -15.83
N GLY A 128 11.79 -21.81 -17.10
CA GLY A 128 12.55 -22.41 -18.20
C GLY A 128 12.70 -23.93 -18.08
N CYS A 129 11.76 -24.61 -17.43
CA CYS A 129 11.83 -26.06 -17.20
C CYS A 129 10.69 -26.82 -17.91
N GLU A 130 10.95 -28.09 -18.21
CA GLU A 130 9.93 -29.09 -18.55
C GLU A 130 9.67 -30.03 -17.37
N VAL A 131 8.49 -30.67 -17.39
CA VAL A 131 8.12 -31.72 -16.44
C VAL A 131 8.17 -33.07 -17.15
N LEU A 132 8.99 -33.98 -16.61
CA LEU A 132 9.16 -35.34 -17.12
C LEU A 132 8.01 -36.25 -16.64
N ASP A 133 7.92 -37.46 -17.22
CA ASP A 133 6.83 -38.39 -16.92
C ASP A 133 6.84 -38.90 -15.48
N ASP A 134 8.01 -38.91 -14.84
CA ASP A 134 8.17 -39.23 -13.42
C ASP A 134 7.84 -38.05 -12.48
N GLY A 135 7.41 -36.91 -13.05
CA GLY A 135 7.08 -35.68 -12.33
C GLY A 135 8.29 -34.83 -11.95
N SER A 136 9.52 -35.28 -12.26
CA SER A 136 10.72 -34.48 -12.02
C SER A 136 10.83 -33.32 -13.01
N ARG A 137 11.58 -32.29 -12.60
CA ARG A 137 11.79 -31.08 -13.41
C ARG A 137 13.16 -31.11 -14.05
N LYS A 138 13.21 -30.69 -15.32
CA LYS A 138 14.46 -30.56 -16.07
C LYS A 138 14.49 -29.20 -16.76
N ALA A 139 15.62 -28.50 -16.69
CA ALA A 139 15.80 -27.25 -17.43
C ALA A 139 15.79 -27.54 -18.94
N LEU A 140 15.10 -26.68 -19.71
CA LEU A 140 15.14 -26.71 -21.16
C LEU A 140 16.44 -26.04 -21.64
N GLU A 141 17.07 -26.63 -22.66
CA GLU A 141 18.27 -26.04 -23.28
C GLU A 141 17.98 -24.66 -23.91
N ASP A 142 16.76 -24.49 -24.40
CA ASP A 142 16.19 -23.27 -24.93
C ASP A 142 15.09 -22.69 -24.01
N GLY A 143 15.23 -22.89 -22.70
CA GLY A 143 14.35 -22.28 -21.69
C GLY A 143 14.61 -20.78 -21.49
N GLY A 144 13.60 -20.08 -21.00
CA GLY A 144 13.75 -18.72 -20.47
C GLY A 144 14.48 -18.67 -19.11
N PRO A 145 14.50 -17.51 -18.43
CA PRO A 145 15.16 -17.36 -17.14
C PRO A 145 14.56 -18.27 -16.06
N GLY A 146 15.39 -18.60 -15.06
CA GLY A 146 14.92 -19.18 -13.79
C GLY A 146 14.04 -18.20 -12.99
N GLN A 147 13.47 -18.69 -11.88
CA GLN A 147 12.57 -17.93 -11.03
C GLN A 147 13.13 -17.68 -9.61
N GLY A 148 14.45 -17.74 -9.42
CA GLY A 148 15.06 -17.45 -8.14
C GLY A 148 14.96 -15.96 -7.79
N ASP A 149 15.37 -15.64 -6.56
CA ASP A 149 15.38 -14.24 -6.09
C ASP A 149 16.31 -13.38 -6.94
N ASP A 150 17.45 -13.91 -7.39
CA ASP A 150 18.42 -13.17 -8.21
C ASP A 150 17.85 -12.84 -9.60
N GLU A 151 17.06 -13.73 -10.21
CA GLU A 151 16.40 -13.44 -11.49
C GLU A 151 15.23 -12.45 -11.34
N LYS A 152 14.62 -12.37 -10.15
CA LYS A 152 13.50 -11.48 -9.84
C LYS A 152 13.94 -10.09 -9.37
N PHE A 153 15.02 -10.02 -8.60
CA PHE A 153 15.39 -8.85 -7.79
C PHE A 153 16.83 -8.39 -8.00
N ARG A 154 17.45 -8.67 -9.15
CA ARG A 154 18.74 -8.08 -9.52
C ARG A 154 18.61 -6.63 -9.99
N PHE A 155 19.71 -5.91 -9.89
CA PHE A 155 19.89 -4.64 -10.60
C PHE A 155 19.87 -4.86 -12.12
N PHE A 156 19.22 -3.96 -12.85
CA PHE A 156 19.21 -3.95 -14.32
C PHE A 156 19.15 -2.52 -14.86
N GLU A 157 19.77 -2.30 -16.03
CA GLU A 157 19.66 -1.04 -16.77
C GLU A 157 18.43 -1.03 -17.68
N GLU A 158 18.11 0.12 -18.28
CA GLU A 158 16.95 0.25 -19.18
C GLU A 158 17.01 -0.72 -20.35
N LYS A 159 18.20 -0.96 -20.90
CA LYS A 159 18.38 -1.86 -22.03
C LYS A 159 18.16 -3.35 -21.67
N ASP A 160 18.18 -3.68 -20.38
CA ASP A 160 18.22 -5.06 -19.89
C ASP A 160 16.88 -5.56 -19.32
N TYR A 161 15.81 -4.74 -19.34
CA TYR A 161 14.52 -5.15 -18.75
C TYR A 161 13.94 -6.42 -19.38
N ARG A 162 14.24 -6.68 -20.66
CA ARG A 162 13.80 -7.87 -21.39
C ARG A 162 14.46 -9.15 -20.89
N GLU A 163 15.55 -9.05 -20.15
CA GLU A 163 16.26 -10.19 -19.56
C GLU A 163 15.75 -10.52 -18.15
N MET A 164 14.76 -9.79 -17.64
CA MET A 164 14.22 -10.01 -16.29
C MET A 164 13.17 -11.11 -16.29
N TRP A 165 13.13 -11.92 -15.23
CA TRP A 165 12.14 -13.00 -15.10
C TRP A 165 10.70 -12.51 -15.27
N SER A 166 10.35 -11.37 -14.65
CA SER A 166 9.00 -10.80 -14.71
C SER A 166 8.58 -10.45 -16.14
N TYR A 167 9.51 -10.00 -16.99
CA TYR A 167 9.23 -9.74 -18.41
C TYR A 167 8.82 -11.03 -19.12
N HIS A 168 9.64 -12.08 -18.99
CA HIS A 168 9.39 -13.38 -19.60
C HIS A 168 8.12 -14.05 -19.05
N ALA A 169 7.87 -13.96 -17.76
CA ALA A 169 6.73 -14.61 -17.12
C ALA A 169 5.39 -14.01 -17.62
N VAL A 170 5.30 -12.67 -17.69
CA VAL A 170 4.12 -11.98 -18.27
C VAL A 170 3.94 -12.36 -19.74
N ALA A 171 5.02 -12.35 -20.53
CA ALA A 171 4.97 -12.71 -21.94
C ALA A 171 4.53 -14.17 -22.17
N ALA A 172 5.04 -15.11 -21.37
CA ALA A 172 4.66 -16.52 -21.41
C ALA A 172 3.18 -16.73 -21.10
N ILE A 173 2.61 -16.00 -20.13
CA ILE A 173 1.18 -16.05 -19.82
C ILE A 173 0.34 -15.54 -20.99
N MET A 174 0.72 -14.41 -21.59
CA MET A 174 0.00 -13.85 -22.74
C MET A 174 0.07 -14.76 -23.97
N ARG A 175 1.23 -15.38 -24.24
CA ARG A 175 1.43 -16.37 -25.31
C ARG A 175 0.60 -17.64 -25.06
N ALA A 176 0.58 -18.14 -23.82
CA ALA A 176 -0.27 -19.27 -23.42
C ALA A 176 -1.76 -18.95 -23.61
N HIS A 177 -2.18 -17.73 -23.27
CA HIS A 177 -3.55 -17.27 -23.51
C HIS A 177 -3.88 -17.20 -25.00
N SER A 178 -2.98 -16.65 -25.83
CA SER A 178 -3.14 -16.62 -27.29
C SER A 178 -3.21 -18.02 -27.91
N LEU A 179 -2.38 -18.95 -27.43
CA LEU A 179 -2.41 -20.36 -27.85
C LEU A 179 -3.72 -21.03 -27.45
N LEU A 180 -4.17 -20.85 -26.21
CA LEU A 180 -5.43 -21.38 -25.70
C LEU A 180 -6.61 -20.90 -26.54
N ARG A 181 -6.71 -19.59 -26.81
CA ARG A 181 -7.79 -18.99 -27.62
C ARG A 181 -7.81 -19.45 -29.07
N SER A 182 -6.67 -19.93 -29.58
CA SER A 182 -6.57 -20.43 -30.96
C SER A 182 -7.02 -21.88 -31.13
N GLN A 183 -7.24 -22.60 -30.02
CA GLN A 183 -7.66 -24.00 -30.09
C GLN A 183 -9.12 -24.07 -30.58
N PRO A 184 -9.45 -24.92 -31.58
CA PRO A 184 -10.80 -24.99 -32.13
C PRO A 184 -11.89 -25.34 -31.11
N CYS A 185 -11.54 -26.06 -30.06
CA CYS A 185 -12.45 -26.44 -28.98
C CYS A 185 -12.66 -25.36 -27.92
N VAL A 186 -12.05 -24.18 -28.06
CA VAL A 186 -12.09 -23.11 -27.05
C VAL A 186 -12.93 -21.94 -27.54
N ASP A 187 -13.81 -21.46 -26.66
CA ASP A 187 -14.48 -20.19 -26.83
C ASP A 187 -13.52 -19.04 -26.50
N ALA A 188 -13.00 -18.39 -27.52
CA ALA A 188 -12.00 -17.34 -27.39
C ALA A 188 -12.50 -16.08 -26.65
N ASP A 189 -13.82 -15.94 -26.44
CA ASP A 189 -14.43 -14.82 -25.71
C ASP A 189 -14.85 -15.19 -24.28
N ARG A 190 -14.69 -16.47 -23.88
CA ARG A 190 -14.94 -16.94 -22.51
C ARG A 190 -13.66 -17.48 -21.87
N THR A 191 -12.73 -16.58 -21.58
CA THR A 191 -11.45 -16.95 -20.93
C THR A 191 -11.25 -16.33 -19.55
N ALA A 192 -10.63 -17.12 -18.69
CA ALA A 192 -10.26 -16.79 -17.32
C ALA A 192 -8.75 -16.93 -17.08
N VAL A 193 -8.25 -16.26 -16.05
CA VAL A 193 -6.90 -16.49 -15.51
C VAL A 193 -6.94 -16.63 -13.98
N THR A 194 -6.21 -17.58 -13.45
CA THR A 194 -5.97 -17.69 -12.00
C THR A 194 -4.52 -18.02 -11.73
N GLY A 195 -4.00 -17.50 -10.64
CA GLY A 195 -2.63 -17.78 -10.23
C GLY A 195 -2.43 -17.70 -8.74
N ILE A 196 -1.41 -18.42 -8.26
CA ILE A 196 -1.15 -18.60 -6.83
C ILE A 196 0.20 -18.02 -6.45
N SER A 197 0.28 -17.25 -5.36
CA SER A 197 1.54 -16.66 -4.85
C SER A 197 2.19 -15.78 -5.93
N TRP A 198 3.41 -16.05 -6.39
CA TRP A 198 4.00 -15.37 -7.56
C TRP A 198 3.12 -15.45 -8.82
N GLY A 199 2.33 -16.52 -8.99
CA GLY A 199 1.33 -16.61 -10.04
C GLY A 199 0.15 -15.66 -9.81
N GLY A 200 -0.24 -15.40 -8.56
CA GLY A 200 -1.24 -14.40 -8.19
C GLY A 200 -0.74 -12.97 -8.41
N TYR A 201 0.55 -12.74 -8.16
CA TYR A 201 1.24 -11.49 -8.49
C TYR A 201 1.21 -11.23 -9.99
N LEU A 202 1.57 -12.23 -10.80
CA LEU A 202 1.51 -12.14 -12.26
C LEU A 202 0.07 -12.02 -12.77
N THR A 203 -0.88 -12.70 -12.14
CA THR A 203 -2.31 -12.58 -12.45
C THR A 203 -2.82 -11.16 -12.20
N SER A 204 -2.38 -10.52 -11.12
CA SER A 204 -2.71 -9.12 -10.82
C SER A 204 -2.17 -8.15 -11.87
N MET A 205 -0.98 -8.42 -12.43
CA MET A 205 -0.45 -7.64 -13.56
C MET A 205 -1.25 -7.91 -14.84
N ILE A 206 -1.40 -9.19 -15.20
CA ILE A 206 -2.04 -9.65 -16.44
C ILE A 206 -3.48 -9.17 -16.55
N ALA A 207 -4.22 -9.12 -15.44
CA ALA A 207 -5.59 -8.60 -15.42
C ALA A 207 -5.70 -7.16 -15.98
N GLY A 208 -4.64 -6.35 -15.78
CA GLY A 208 -4.53 -4.98 -16.31
C GLY A 208 -3.83 -4.86 -17.66
N ILE A 209 -3.09 -5.89 -18.10
CA ILE A 209 -2.29 -5.88 -19.34
C ILE A 209 -3.05 -6.55 -20.50
N ASP A 210 -3.68 -7.69 -20.27
CA ASP A 210 -4.39 -8.46 -21.29
C ASP A 210 -5.90 -8.28 -21.16
N ASP A 211 -6.44 -7.35 -21.94
CA ASP A 211 -7.86 -6.98 -22.03
C ASP A 211 -8.79 -8.09 -22.56
N ARG A 212 -8.25 -9.24 -22.99
CA ARG A 212 -9.04 -10.34 -23.55
C ARG A 212 -9.71 -11.21 -22.48
N PHE A 213 -9.13 -11.29 -21.28
CA PHE A 213 -9.72 -12.05 -20.17
C PHE A 213 -11.04 -11.44 -19.71
N LYS A 214 -12.01 -12.27 -19.31
CA LYS A 214 -13.28 -11.80 -18.72
C LYS A 214 -13.28 -11.84 -17.20
N VAL A 215 -12.45 -12.71 -16.63
CA VAL A 215 -12.31 -12.88 -15.18
C VAL A 215 -10.87 -13.22 -14.78
N ALA A 216 -10.41 -12.65 -13.68
CA ALA A 216 -9.13 -12.95 -13.05
C ALA A 216 -9.30 -13.30 -11.57
N VAL A 217 -8.56 -14.29 -11.10
CA VAL A 217 -8.56 -14.70 -9.68
C VAL A 217 -7.13 -14.84 -9.17
N PRO A 218 -6.49 -13.73 -8.74
CA PRO A 218 -5.22 -13.76 -8.05
C PRO A 218 -5.38 -14.30 -6.62
N VAL A 219 -4.58 -15.32 -6.28
CA VAL A 219 -4.54 -15.94 -4.95
C VAL A 219 -3.22 -15.61 -4.26
N TYR A 220 -3.31 -15.00 -3.08
CA TYR A 220 -2.26 -14.35 -2.28
C TYR A 220 -1.61 -13.14 -2.97
N GLY A 221 -1.08 -13.38 -4.17
CA GLY A 221 -0.16 -12.48 -4.85
C GLY A 221 -0.73 -11.09 -5.13
N CYS A 222 0.01 -10.09 -4.68
CA CYS A 222 -0.31 -8.67 -4.81
C CYS A 222 0.96 -7.85 -5.09
N GLY A 223 0.82 -6.54 -5.32
CA GLY A 223 1.92 -5.61 -5.48
C GLY A 223 2.27 -4.86 -4.21
N ASP A 224 2.97 -3.72 -4.34
CA ASP A 224 3.48 -2.91 -3.21
C ASP A 224 4.52 -3.67 -2.37
N LEU A 225 5.28 -4.53 -3.04
CA LEU A 225 6.21 -5.48 -2.40
C LEU A 225 7.40 -4.78 -1.74
N ASP A 226 7.73 -3.58 -2.17
CA ASP A 226 8.80 -2.76 -1.60
C ASP A 226 8.41 -2.04 -0.32
N ARG A 227 7.13 -2.11 0.08
CA ARG A 227 6.61 -1.53 1.33
C ARG A 227 6.40 -2.57 2.41
N ASN A 228 5.69 -3.65 2.08
CA ASN A 228 5.25 -4.61 3.08
C ASN A 228 5.15 -6.02 2.50
N SER A 229 6.31 -6.69 2.38
CA SER A 229 6.39 -8.10 1.99
C SER A 229 7.63 -8.76 2.58
N ILE A 230 7.73 -10.09 2.44
CA ILE A 230 8.97 -10.82 2.76
C ILE A 230 10.16 -10.41 1.88
N TRP A 231 9.92 -9.72 0.76
CA TRP A 231 10.95 -9.28 -0.18
C TRP A 231 11.39 -7.82 -0.01
N THR A 232 10.87 -7.09 0.98
CA THR A 232 11.25 -5.69 1.22
C THR A 232 12.77 -5.51 1.32
N ASP A 233 13.45 -6.35 2.12
CA ASP A 233 14.90 -6.30 2.28
C ASP A 233 15.67 -6.59 0.97
N ARG A 234 15.12 -7.43 0.09
CA ARG A 234 15.72 -7.74 -1.22
C ARG A 234 15.58 -6.54 -2.16
N LEU A 235 14.38 -5.94 -2.20
CA LEU A 235 14.11 -4.76 -3.01
C LEU A 235 14.92 -3.54 -2.52
N ASP A 236 15.18 -3.44 -1.22
CA ASP A 236 16.04 -2.39 -0.63
C ASP A 236 17.53 -2.55 -0.95
N GLN A 237 17.97 -3.76 -1.27
CA GLN A 237 19.34 -4.01 -1.73
C GLN A 237 19.57 -3.61 -3.18
N ILE A 238 18.51 -3.46 -3.98
CA ILE A 238 18.62 -2.97 -5.36
C ILE A 238 19.00 -1.48 -5.32
N PRO A 239 20.09 -1.04 -5.99
CA PRO A 239 20.44 0.37 -6.08
C PRO A 239 19.28 1.23 -6.59
N TRP A 240 19.18 2.46 -6.08
CA TRP A 240 17.98 3.32 -6.23
C TRP A 240 17.44 3.47 -7.66
N PRO A 241 18.27 3.66 -8.72
CA PRO A 241 17.73 3.68 -10.08
C PRO A 241 17.10 2.35 -10.53
N GLY A 242 17.65 1.23 -10.06
CA GLY A 242 17.14 -0.12 -10.33
C GLY A 242 15.86 -0.42 -9.57
N LYS A 243 15.77 -0.04 -8.28
CA LYS A 243 14.55 -0.25 -7.47
C LYS A 243 13.34 0.48 -8.08
N VAL A 244 13.51 1.75 -8.46
CA VAL A 244 12.47 2.54 -9.13
C VAL A 244 12.07 1.91 -10.46
N ARG A 245 13.04 1.43 -11.25
CA ARG A 245 12.78 0.76 -12.53
C ARG A 245 12.01 -0.55 -12.34
N TRP A 246 12.39 -1.37 -11.37
CA TRP A 246 11.67 -2.59 -11.01
C TRP A 246 10.23 -2.27 -10.62
N HIS A 247 10.02 -1.28 -9.74
CA HIS A 247 8.69 -0.87 -9.31
C HIS A 247 7.82 -0.42 -10.50
N ASN A 248 8.39 0.36 -11.41
CA ASN A 248 7.67 0.89 -12.57
C ASN A 248 7.35 -0.19 -13.62
N TYR A 249 8.20 -1.20 -13.79
CA TYR A 249 8.04 -2.21 -14.85
C TYR A 249 7.38 -3.48 -14.36
N PHE A 250 7.59 -3.86 -13.11
CA PHE A 250 7.25 -5.19 -12.65
C PHE A 250 6.30 -5.21 -11.47
N ASP A 251 6.04 -4.11 -10.75
CA ASP A 251 5.08 -4.15 -9.64
C ASP A 251 3.61 -4.17 -10.14
N PRO A 252 2.75 -5.10 -9.67
CA PRO A 252 1.33 -5.15 -10.01
C PRO A 252 0.57 -3.85 -9.81
N VAL A 253 0.99 -2.99 -8.87
CA VAL A 253 0.31 -1.71 -8.60
C VAL A 253 0.30 -0.74 -9.79
N GLN A 254 1.18 -0.96 -10.78
CA GLN A 254 1.23 -0.19 -12.02
C GLN A 254 0.14 -0.59 -13.02
N TYR A 255 -0.35 -1.82 -12.94
CA TYR A 255 -1.18 -2.45 -13.97
C TYR A 255 -2.59 -2.73 -13.51
N VAL A 256 -2.74 -3.24 -12.28
CA VAL A 256 -3.98 -3.87 -11.81
C VAL A 256 -5.20 -2.93 -11.88
N GLY A 257 -5.00 -1.62 -11.72
CA GLY A 257 -6.07 -0.62 -11.82
C GLY A 257 -6.64 -0.44 -13.23
N ASN A 258 -5.94 -0.90 -14.26
CA ASN A 258 -6.39 -0.84 -15.66
C ASN A 258 -7.32 -2.00 -16.05
N ALA A 259 -7.49 -2.99 -15.16
CA ALA A 259 -8.22 -4.21 -15.46
C ALA A 259 -9.64 -3.94 -15.96
N LYS A 260 -10.00 -4.65 -17.05
CA LYS A 260 -11.34 -4.62 -17.66
C LYS A 260 -12.17 -5.84 -17.28
N CYS A 261 -11.51 -6.91 -16.87
CA CYS A 261 -12.15 -8.12 -16.37
C CYS A 261 -12.69 -7.94 -14.95
N ARG A 262 -13.60 -8.83 -14.54
CA ARG A 262 -13.98 -8.97 -13.12
C ARG A 262 -12.84 -9.63 -12.35
N ILE A 263 -12.59 -9.19 -11.11
CA ILE A 263 -11.51 -9.74 -10.29
C ILE A 263 -12.04 -10.16 -8.91
N LEU A 264 -11.72 -11.39 -8.52
CA LEU A 264 -11.82 -11.87 -7.15
C LEU A 264 -10.41 -12.04 -6.57
N PHE A 265 -10.07 -11.19 -5.61
CA PHE A 265 -8.83 -11.34 -4.84
C PHE A 265 -9.04 -12.32 -3.68
N LEU A 266 -8.17 -13.32 -3.56
CA LEU A 266 -8.24 -14.32 -2.50
C LEU A 266 -6.96 -14.31 -1.68
N ASN A 267 -7.05 -14.23 -0.35
CA ASN A 267 -5.86 -14.25 0.50
C ASN A 267 -6.16 -14.80 1.91
N GLY A 268 -5.11 -15.29 2.57
CA GLY A 268 -5.12 -15.64 3.99
C GLY A 268 -4.87 -14.45 4.88
N THR A 269 -5.43 -14.46 6.09
CA THR A 269 -5.16 -13.42 7.08
C THR A 269 -3.72 -13.39 7.59
N ASP A 270 -3.03 -14.52 7.41
CA ASP A 270 -1.71 -14.81 8.00
C ASP A 270 -0.63 -14.96 6.92
N ASP A 271 -0.95 -14.58 5.69
CA ASP A 271 -0.04 -14.73 4.57
C ASP A 271 1.24 -13.93 4.80
N PHE A 272 2.36 -14.63 4.95
CA PHE A 272 3.65 -14.03 5.23
C PHE A 272 4.30 -13.44 3.97
N ALA A 273 3.95 -13.94 2.78
CA ALA A 273 4.57 -13.52 1.53
C ALA A 273 3.88 -12.25 1.00
N TYR A 274 2.56 -12.22 1.11
CA TYR A 274 1.67 -11.16 0.67
C TYR A 274 0.74 -10.72 1.83
N PRO A 275 1.28 -9.97 2.81
CA PRO A 275 0.52 -9.49 3.96
C PRO A 275 -0.78 -8.79 3.57
N LEU A 276 -1.82 -8.94 4.40
CA LEU A 276 -3.14 -8.35 4.15
C LEU A 276 -3.10 -6.85 3.83
N ASP A 277 -2.18 -6.10 4.41
CA ASP A 277 -2.06 -4.65 4.19
C ASP A 277 -1.58 -4.35 2.75
N ALA A 278 -0.57 -5.07 2.24
CA ALA A 278 -0.12 -4.97 0.84
C ALA A 278 -1.19 -5.49 -0.14
N HIS A 279 -1.86 -6.58 0.24
CA HIS A 279 -2.97 -7.13 -0.52
C HIS A 279 -4.11 -6.10 -0.66
N PHE A 280 -4.50 -5.46 0.45
CA PHE A 280 -5.44 -4.33 0.46
C PHE A 280 -4.99 -3.15 -0.39
N ASN A 281 -3.71 -2.80 -0.35
CA ASN A 281 -3.12 -1.76 -1.22
C ASN A 281 -3.30 -2.04 -2.70
N THR A 282 -3.21 -3.30 -3.09
CA THR A 282 -3.33 -3.72 -4.47
C THR A 282 -4.79 -3.73 -4.92
N TYR A 283 -5.67 -4.48 -4.24
CA TYR A 283 -7.06 -4.59 -4.71
C TYR A 283 -7.87 -3.30 -4.56
N SER A 284 -7.47 -2.39 -3.66
CA SER A 284 -8.09 -1.05 -3.55
C SER A 284 -7.93 -0.18 -4.81
N ARG A 285 -6.99 -0.53 -5.69
CA ARG A 285 -6.76 0.17 -6.96
C ARG A 285 -7.76 -0.26 -8.04
N VAL A 286 -8.51 -1.33 -7.80
CA VAL A 286 -9.50 -1.88 -8.73
C VAL A 286 -10.89 -1.41 -8.30
N PRO A 287 -11.59 -0.58 -9.10
CA PRO A 287 -12.89 -0.01 -8.71
C PRO A 287 -13.98 -1.04 -8.35
N HIS A 288 -13.89 -2.24 -8.93
CA HIS A 288 -14.88 -3.31 -8.78
C HIS A 288 -14.27 -4.62 -8.26
N ALA A 289 -13.20 -4.56 -7.45
CA ALA A 289 -12.62 -5.76 -6.85
C ALA A 289 -13.56 -6.41 -5.83
N ASP A 290 -13.84 -7.69 -6.06
CA ASP A 290 -14.41 -8.59 -5.07
C ASP A 290 -13.26 -9.22 -4.26
N VAL A 291 -13.52 -9.55 -2.99
CA VAL A 291 -12.49 -10.06 -2.08
C VAL A 291 -13.03 -11.25 -1.30
N ARG A 292 -12.20 -12.27 -1.16
CA ARG A 292 -12.41 -13.43 -0.28
C ARG A 292 -11.20 -13.59 0.63
N LEU A 293 -11.33 -13.15 1.87
CA LEU A 293 -10.34 -13.39 2.92
C LEU A 293 -10.71 -14.65 3.70
N GLN A 294 -9.72 -15.49 4.01
CA GLN A 294 -9.90 -16.62 4.92
C GLN A 294 -8.95 -16.50 6.11
N VAL A 295 -9.55 -16.57 7.30
CA VAL A 295 -8.81 -16.64 8.55
C VAL A 295 -7.95 -17.91 8.57
N HIS A 296 -6.65 -17.76 8.84
CA HIS A 296 -5.69 -18.86 8.94
C HIS A 296 -5.57 -19.73 7.67
N MET A 297 -5.82 -19.17 6.48
CA MET A 297 -5.55 -19.88 5.22
C MET A 297 -4.04 -20.15 5.07
N PRO A 298 -3.60 -21.41 4.90
CA PRO A 298 -2.18 -21.71 4.68
C PRO A 298 -1.68 -21.17 3.34
N HIS A 299 -0.43 -20.70 3.29
CA HIS A 299 0.20 -20.34 2.02
C HIS A 299 0.72 -21.59 1.29
N GLY A 300 0.37 -21.76 0.01
CA GLY A 300 0.86 -22.85 -0.83
C GLY A 300 -0.02 -23.12 -2.04
N HIS A 301 0.46 -23.94 -2.99
CA HIS A 301 -0.29 -24.29 -4.21
C HIS A 301 -1.57 -25.06 -3.92
N GLU A 302 -1.52 -26.09 -3.09
CA GLU A 302 -2.70 -26.89 -2.75
C GLU A 302 -3.79 -26.07 -2.04
N ALA A 303 -3.38 -25.32 -1.02
CA ALA A 303 -4.27 -24.40 -0.32
C ALA A 303 -4.77 -23.27 -1.24
N GLY A 304 -3.97 -22.88 -2.25
CA GLY A 304 -4.28 -21.77 -3.16
C GLY A 304 -5.27 -22.12 -4.26
N TRP A 305 -5.39 -23.38 -4.69
CA TRP A 305 -6.40 -23.80 -5.68
C TRP A 305 -7.61 -24.52 -5.09
N SER A 306 -7.59 -24.85 -3.79
CA SER A 306 -8.68 -25.59 -3.15
C SER A 306 -9.97 -24.79 -2.89
N PRO A 307 -9.97 -23.44 -2.71
CA PRO A 307 -11.20 -22.71 -2.44
C PRO A 307 -12.22 -22.83 -3.57
N ALA A 308 -13.43 -23.30 -3.23
CA ALA A 308 -14.50 -23.53 -4.18
C ALA A 308 -14.99 -22.21 -4.84
N GLU A 309 -14.80 -21.09 -4.15
CA GLU A 309 -15.15 -19.75 -4.60
C GLU A 309 -14.40 -19.36 -5.88
N ILE A 310 -13.20 -19.88 -6.13
CA ILE A 310 -12.46 -19.63 -7.38
C ILE A 310 -13.28 -20.13 -8.57
N GLY A 311 -13.73 -21.38 -8.50
CA GLY A 311 -14.54 -22.01 -9.54
C GLY A 311 -15.91 -21.36 -9.67
N ALA A 312 -16.60 -21.14 -8.54
CA ALA A 312 -17.92 -20.53 -8.53
C ALA A 312 -17.90 -19.11 -9.11
N TYR A 313 -16.88 -18.31 -8.76
CA TYR A 313 -16.74 -16.95 -9.26
C TYR A 313 -16.48 -16.91 -10.76
N ILE A 314 -15.57 -17.74 -11.25
CA ILE A 314 -15.28 -17.84 -12.69
C ILE A 314 -16.53 -18.29 -13.46
N ASP A 315 -17.27 -19.28 -12.95
CA ASP A 315 -18.54 -19.71 -13.55
C ASP A 315 -19.57 -18.57 -13.58
N SER A 316 -19.70 -17.78 -12.51
CA SER A 316 -20.65 -16.66 -12.45
C SER A 316 -20.40 -15.60 -13.52
N VAL A 317 -19.17 -15.52 -14.05
CA VAL A 317 -18.81 -14.59 -15.11
C VAL A 317 -18.91 -15.23 -16.50
N LEU A 318 -18.44 -16.47 -16.64
CA LEU A 318 -18.28 -17.12 -17.95
C LEU A 318 -19.46 -17.97 -18.39
N ASN A 319 -20.19 -18.56 -17.43
CA ASN A 319 -21.23 -19.56 -17.71
C ASN A 319 -22.64 -19.08 -17.37
N GLY A 320 -22.80 -17.83 -16.96
CA GLY A 320 -24.12 -17.24 -16.68
C GLY A 320 -24.88 -17.91 -15.54
N VAL A 321 -24.17 -18.53 -14.59
CA VAL A 321 -24.75 -19.01 -13.33
C VAL A 321 -25.08 -17.81 -12.42
N PRO A 322 -25.98 -17.95 -11.42
CA PRO A 322 -26.45 -16.84 -10.60
C PRO A 322 -25.31 -15.99 -10.02
N GLU A 323 -25.55 -14.68 -9.90
CA GLU A 323 -24.59 -13.76 -9.29
C GLU A 323 -24.27 -14.20 -7.86
N LEU A 324 -23.01 -14.08 -7.46
CA LEU A 324 -22.59 -14.40 -6.10
C LEU A 324 -22.66 -13.17 -5.19
N PRO A 325 -22.89 -13.36 -3.87
CA PRO A 325 -22.87 -12.28 -2.91
C PRO A 325 -21.61 -11.42 -3.01
N CYS A 326 -21.79 -10.11 -2.88
CA CYS A 326 -20.70 -9.15 -2.88
C CYS A 326 -20.93 -8.10 -1.81
N LEU A 327 -19.95 -7.93 -0.92
CA LEU A 327 -20.00 -6.89 0.09
C LEU A 327 -19.38 -5.59 -0.44
N GLY A 328 -20.04 -4.48 -0.13
CA GLY A 328 -19.53 -3.15 -0.41
C GLY A 328 -18.48 -2.69 0.58
N LYS A 329 -18.13 -1.41 0.45
CA LYS A 329 -17.18 -0.76 1.35
C LYS A 329 -17.75 -0.75 2.77
N LEU A 330 -16.92 -1.12 3.74
CA LEU A 330 -17.25 -0.98 5.15
C LEU A 330 -17.47 0.49 5.51
N SER A 331 -18.42 0.71 6.40
CA SER A 331 -18.64 1.95 7.14
C SER A 331 -18.68 1.63 8.62
N TRP A 332 -18.26 2.57 9.45
CA TRP A 332 -18.35 2.42 10.89
C TRP A 332 -18.65 3.74 11.57
N GLU A 333 -19.40 3.66 12.66
CA GLU A 333 -19.80 4.81 13.47
C GLU A 333 -19.65 4.45 14.95
N ARG A 334 -19.08 5.37 15.75
CA ARG A 334 -19.04 5.19 17.20
C ARG A 334 -20.34 5.66 17.82
N MET A 335 -21.00 4.75 18.52
CA MET A 335 -22.29 4.98 19.16
C MET A 335 -22.12 5.69 20.52
N PRO A 336 -23.15 6.40 21.03
CA PRO A 336 -23.09 7.08 22.34
C PRO A 336 -22.80 6.15 23.52
N ASP A 337 -23.13 4.87 23.42
CA ASP A 337 -22.85 3.83 24.43
C ASP A 337 -21.38 3.33 24.41
N GLY A 338 -20.55 3.89 23.53
CA GLY A 338 -19.14 3.56 23.38
C GLY A 338 -18.84 2.39 22.45
N THR A 339 -19.87 1.68 21.94
CA THR A 339 -19.75 0.64 20.91
C THR A 339 -19.43 1.24 19.54
N ILE A 340 -19.00 0.41 18.58
CA ILE A 340 -18.86 0.80 17.17
C ILE A 340 -19.85 -0.01 16.34
N LEU A 341 -20.76 0.65 15.63
CA LEU A 341 -21.60 0.02 14.62
C LEU A 341 -20.79 -0.08 13.33
N VAL A 342 -20.51 -1.29 12.88
CA VAL A 342 -19.88 -1.57 11.58
C VAL A 342 -20.95 -2.08 10.62
N SER A 343 -20.92 -1.62 9.37
CA SER A 343 -21.82 -2.15 8.35
C SER A 343 -21.23 -2.13 6.93
N ALA A 344 -21.70 -3.02 6.07
CA ALA A 344 -21.42 -3.03 4.64
C ALA A 344 -22.69 -3.37 3.84
N PRO A 345 -22.98 -2.68 2.72
CA PRO A 345 -24.10 -3.06 1.88
C PRO A 345 -23.80 -4.37 1.15
N ILE A 346 -24.84 -5.19 0.91
CA ILE A 346 -24.73 -6.36 0.02
C ILE A 346 -25.11 -5.88 -1.39
N LYS A 347 -24.12 -5.79 -2.27
CA LYS A 347 -24.23 -5.17 -3.60
C LYS A 347 -24.87 -6.09 -4.65
N ARG A 348 -24.71 -7.41 -4.50
CA ARG A 348 -25.21 -8.44 -5.41
C ARG A 348 -25.69 -9.64 -4.61
N ASP A 349 -26.70 -10.29 -5.14
CA ASP A 349 -27.40 -11.45 -4.58
C ASP A 349 -27.51 -11.45 -3.04
N PRO A 350 -28.30 -10.51 -2.47
CA PRO A 350 -28.52 -10.48 -1.03
C PRO A 350 -29.24 -11.73 -0.54
N GLU A 351 -30.06 -12.39 -1.37
CA GLU A 351 -30.86 -13.56 -0.96
C GLU A 351 -29.99 -14.77 -0.65
N ALA A 352 -28.92 -15.00 -1.42
CA ALA A 352 -28.00 -16.11 -1.15
C ALA A 352 -27.21 -15.97 0.18
N ALA A 353 -27.08 -14.78 0.76
CA ALA A 353 -26.43 -14.60 2.06
C ALA A 353 -27.31 -15.14 3.19
N VAL A 354 -26.91 -16.24 3.83
CA VAL A 354 -27.67 -16.92 4.90
C VAL A 354 -27.07 -16.75 6.30
N SER A 355 -25.76 -16.48 6.39
CA SER A 355 -25.10 -16.15 7.64
C SER A 355 -24.04 -15.07 7.43
N ALA A 356 -23.74 -14.31 8.47
CA ALA A 356 -22.72 -13.28 8.43
C ALA A 356 -21.97 -13.17 9.75
N LYS A 357 -20.70 -12.76 9.66
CA LYS A 357 -19.85 -12.49 10.82
C LYS A 357 -18.87 -11.37 10.53
N LEU A 358 -18.44 -10.72 11.60
CA LEU A 358 -17.31 -9.81 11.61
C LEU A 358 -16.10 -10.54 12.13
N HIS A 359 -15.03 -10.51 11.35
CA HIS A 359 -13.71 -10.89 11.80
C HIS A 359 -12.98 -9.65 12.28
N PHE A 360 -12.35 -9.74 13.45
CA PHE A 360 -11.55 -8.65 13.98
C PHE A 360 -10.25 -9.14 14.61
N SER A 361 -9.25 -8.26 14.63
CA SER A 361 -8.01 -8.46 15.36
C SER A 361 -7.54 -7.15 15.97
N THR A 362 -7.06 -7.21 17.22
CA THR A 362 -6.43 -6.08 17.90
C THR A 362 -4.90 -6.17 17.94
N ASP A 363 -4.34 -7.23 17.36
CA ASP A 363 -2.91 -7.43 17.26
C ASP A 363 -2.31 -6.56 16.17
N ALA A 364 -1.12 -6.00 16.41
CA ALA A 364 -0.35 -5.32 15.38
C ALA A 364 -0.05 -6.25 14.20
N GLY A 365 0.46 -7.45 14.49
CA GLY A 365 0.95 -8.42 13.51
C GLY A 365 2.00 -7.83 12.56
N GLY A 366 2.32 -8.58 11.50
CA GLY A 366 3.26 -8.13 10.47
C GLY A 366 4.69 -8.56 10.76
N PHE A 367 5.66 -7.82 10.23
CA PHE A 367 7.08 -8.14 10.39
C PHE A 367 7.72 -7.43 11.59
N GLU A 368 8.31 -8.21 12.49
CA GLU A 368 9.24 -7.73 13.52
C GLU A 368 10.67 -8.08 13.11
N GLY A 369 11.35 -7.14 12.45
CA GLY A 369 12.57 -7.44 11.72
C GLY A 369 12.27 -8.38 10.54
N THR A 370 12.95 -9.53 10.46
CA THR A 370 12.68 -10.57 9.44
C THR A 370 11.64 -11.60 9.87
N LYS A 371 11.13 -11.51 11.11
CA LYS A 371 10.20 -12.49 11.68
C LYS A 371 8.76 -12.10 11.37
N TRP A 372 8.00 -13.03 10.80
CA TRP A 372 6.56 -12.91 10.62
C TRP A 372 5.80 -13.16 11.93
N VAL A 373 4.96 -12.20 12.32
CA VAL A 373 4.09 -12.26 13.50
C VAL A 373 2.65 -12.30 13.04
N VAL A 374 2.02 -13.46 13.25
CA VAL A 374 0.63 -13.72 12.91
C VAL A 374 -0.30 -12.98 13.87
N ARG A 375 -1.44 -12.52 13.36
CA ARG A 375 -2.50 -11.88 14.15
C ARG A 375 -3.47 -12.92 14.68
N ASN A 376 -3.90 -12.78 15.93
CA ASN A 376 -5.04 -13.54 16.44
C ASN A 376 -6.32 -12.89 15.94
N TRP A 377 -7.18 -13.69 15.30
CA TRP A 377 -8.47 -13.27 14.80
C TRP A 377 -9.59 -13.80 15.68
N SER A 378 -10.61 -12.98 15.90
CA SER A 378 -11.81 -13.29 16.65
C SER A 378 -13.04 -12.93 15.83
N GLU A 379 -14.16 -13.55 16.14
CA GLU A 379 -15.39 -13.44 15.35
C GLU A 379 -16.54 -12.90 16.20
N ILE A 380 -17.40 -12.06 15.61
CA ILE A 380 -18.68 -11.62 16.18
C ILE A 380 -19.77 -11.91 15.14
N PRO A 381 -20.86 -12.62 15.49
CA PRO A 381 -22.01 -12.77 14.58
C PRO A 381 -22.52 -11.41 14.10
N ALA A 382 -22.83 -11.32 12.81
CA ALA A 382 -23.37 -10.12 12.18
C ALA A 382 -24.80 -10.35 11.69
N GLU A 383 -25.61 -9.30 11.72
CA GLU A 383 -26.99 -9.32 11.26
C GLU A 383 -27.06 -9.05 9.76
N ILE A 384 -27.85 -9.86 9.05
CA ILE A 384 -28.18 -9.64 7.64
C ILE A 384 -29.56 -8.99 7.57
N ARG A 385 -29.65 -7.86 6.90
CA ARG A 385 -30.89 -7.20 6.52
C ARG A 385 -31.01 -7.24 5.00
N LYS A 386 -32.19 -7.58 4.47
CA LYS A 386 -32.44 -7.69 3.02
C LYS A 386 -32.92 -6.39 2.38
N ASP A 387 -33.57 -5.51 3.15
CA ASP A 387 -34.07 -4.20 2.66
C ASP A 387 -33.87 -3.05 3.67
N PRO A 388 -32.91 -2.11 3.44
CA PRO A 388 -31.89 -2.20 2.40
C PRO A 388 -30.93 -3.36 2.68
N ALA A 389 -30.41 -3.96 1.61
CA ALA A 389 -29.50 -5.09 1.68
C ALA A 389 -28.17 -4.72 2.36
N GLN A 390 -27.95 -5.18 3.58
CA GLN A 390 -26.83 -4.79 4.43
C GLN A 390 -26.46 -5.88 5.42
N VAL A 391 -25.17 -5.96 5.73
CA VAL A 391 -24.64 -6.68 6.90
C VAL A 391 -24.21 -5.66 7.94
N SER A 392 -24.58 -5.86 9.21
CA SER A 392 -24.19 -4.98 10.30
C SER A 392 -23.87 -5.71 11.60
N VAL A 393 -23.01 -5.13 12.41
CA VAL A 393 -22.59 -5.66 13.71
C VAL A 393 -22.25 -4.52 14.66
N ARG A 394 -22.51 -4.69 15.95
CA ARG A 394 -21.99 -3.79 16.99
C ARG A 394 -20.78 -4.40 17.66
N ILE A 395 -19.64 -3.72 17.55
CA ILE A 395 -18.42 -4.06 18.28
C ILE A 395 -18.55 -3.54 19.73
N PRO A 396 -18.42 -4.41 20.75
CA PRO A 396 -18.45 -4.01 22.15
C PRO A 396 -17.41 -2.94 22.51
N LYS A 397 -17.72 -2.09 23.49
CA LYS A 397 -16.85 -0.98 23.91
C LYS A 397 -15.46 -1.45 24.37
N GLU A 398 -15.38 -2.66 24.92
CA GLU A 398 -14.15 -3.32 25.41
C GLU A 398 -13.18 -3.62 24.26
N ILE A 399 -13.71 -3.88 23.06
CA ILE A 399 -12.93 -4.11 21.84
C ILE A 399 -12.73 -2.78 21.08
N ALA A 400 -13.77 -1.95 21.00
CA ALA A 400 -13.75 -0.67 20.29
C ALA A 400 -12.70 0.32 20.79
N GLY A 401 -12.28 0.21 22.07
CA GLY A 401 -11.21 1.01 22.65
C GLY A 401 -9.79 0.50 22.39
N GLN A 402 -9.64 -0.70 21.82
CA GLN A 402 -8.33 -1.30 21.54
C GLN A 402 -7.79 -0.80 20.19
N ALA A 403 -6.49 -0.52 20.14
CA ALA A 403 -5.81 -0.11 18.93
C ALA A 403 -4.51 -0.92 18.78
N PRO A 404 -4.18 -1.39 17.56
CA PRO A 404 -4.96 -1.27 16.32
C PRO A 404 -6.25 -2.10 16.34
N LEU A 405 -7.27 -1.76 15.54
CA LEU A 405 -8.46 -2.58 15.35
C LEU A 405 -8.64 -2.84 13.85
N ARG A 406 -8.45 -4.09 13.44
CA ARG A 406 -8.57 -4.54 12.06
C ARG A 406 -9.85 -5.33 11.91
N ILE A 407 -10.58 -5.11 10.82
CA ILE A 407 -11.88 -5.74 10.61
C ILE A 407 -12.11 -6.12 9.16
N PHE A 408 -12.92 -7.17 8.96
CA PHE A 408 -13.66 -7.41 7.72
C PHE A 408 -14.96 -8.15 8.02
N LEU A 409 -15.99 -7.90 7.22
CA LEU A 409 -17.24 -8.65 7.27
C LEU A 409 -17.18 -9.83 6.31
N GLU A 410 -17.84 -10.91 6.70
CA GLU A 410 -18.02 -12.13 5.93
C GLU A 410 -19.51 -12.43 5.79
N VAL A 411 -19.91 -12.88 4.61
CA VAL A 411 -21.19 -13.57 4.36
C VAL A 411 -20.94 -14.97 3.84
N GLN A 412 -21.79 -15.90 4.23
CA GLN A 412 -21.79 -17.26 3.72
C GLN A 412 -23.11 -17.60 3.02
N THR A 413 -23.02 -18.39 1.97
CA THR A 413 -24.17 -18.96 1.25
C THR A 413 -24.58 -20.32 1.81
N ALA A 414 -25.77 -20.78 1.43
CA ALA A 414 -26.31 -22.07 1.91
C ALA A 414 -25.48 -23.29 1.47
N ASP A 415 -24.80 -23.20 0.33
CA ASP A 415 -23.85 -24.20 -0.19
C ASP A 415 -22.42 -24.02 0.37
N GLY A 416 -22.22 -23.08 1.30
CA GLY A 416 -20.99 -22.94 2.06
C GLY A 416 -19.93 -22.01 1.43
N LEU A 417 -20.23 -21.32 0.33
CA LEU A 417 -19.32 -20.34 -0.27
C LEU A 417 -19.22 -19.09 0.61
N THR A 418 -18.02 -18.54 0.71
CA THR A 418 -17.73 -17.39 1.57
C THR A 418 -17.31 -16.18 0.75
N PHE A 419 -17.90 -15.01 1.04
CA PHE A 419 -17.51 -13.73 0.44
C PHE A 419 -17.28 -12.68 1.52
N THR A 420 -16.29 -11.82 1.31
CA THR A 420 -15.88 -10.86 2.34
C THR A 420 -15.96 -9.42 1.86
N SER A 421 -16.10 -8.49 2.79
CA SER A 421 -15.85 -7.09 2.53
C SER A 421 -14.36 -6.87 2.30
N HIS A 422 -14.02 -5.67 1.83
CA HIS A 422 -12.64 -5.23 1.94
C HIS A 422 -12.21 -5.20 3.41
N TYR A 423 -10.94 -5.50 3.66
CA TYR A 423 -10.31 -5.35 4.96
C TYR A 423 -10.15 -3.86 5.28
N ALA A 424 -10.37 -3.50 6.54
CA ALA A 424 -10.23 -2.13 7.00
C ALA A 424 -9.53 -2.06 8.36
N HIS A 425 -8.79 -0.97 8.56
CA HIS A 425 -8.36 -0.55 9.88
C HIS A 425 -9.48 0.32 10.45
N CYS A 426 -10.26 -0.23 11.37
CA CYS A 426 -11.26 0.53 12.12
C CYS A 426 -10.53 1.51 13.02
N ARG A 427 -10.36 2.74 12.55
CA ARG A 427 -9.82 3.82 13.39
C ARG A 427 -10.80 4.10 14.51
N ALA A 428 -10.31 4.32 15.72
CA ALA A 428 -11.11 5.00 16.72
C ALA A 428 -11.63 6.32 16.10
N VAL A 429 -12.87 6.71 16.39
CA VAL A 429 -13.33 8.05 16.04
C VAL A 429 -12.44 9.04 16.80
N VAL A 430 -11.44 9.57 16.11
CA VAL A 430 -10.52 10.56 16.65
C VAL A 430 -11.25 11.88 16.68
N ARG A 431 -11.30 12.51 17.87
CA ARG A 431 -11.78 13.88 18.02
C ARG A 431 -10.60 14.74 18.47
N PRO A 432 -10.50 15.99 18.00
CA PRO A 432 -9.47 16.88 18.51
C PRO A 432 -9.58 17.01 20.02
N ASN A 433 -8.43 16.97 20.70
CA ASN A 433 -8.36 17.20 22.14
C ASN A 433 -7.92 18.64 22.36
N PHE A 434 -8.84 19.59 22.32
CA PHE A 434 -8.54 21.00 22.55
C PHE A 434 -8.45 21.26 24.05
N GLN A 435 -7.33 21.82 24.51
CA GLN A 435 -7.06 22.05 25.92
C GLN A 435 -6.96 23.56 26.18
N PRO A 436 -7.60 24.08 27.24
CA PRO A 436 -7.40 25.46 27.63
C PRO A 436 -5.95 25.67 28.09
N VAL A 437 -5.48 26.91 28.05
CA VAL A 437 -4.20 27.28 28.66
C VAL A 437 -4.26 27.01 30.17
N PRO A 438 -3.33 26.24 30.75
CA PRO A 438 -3.26 26.06 32.20
C PRO A 438 -3.00 27.40 32.93
N GLU A 439 -3.40 27.51 34.19
CA GLU A 439 -3.19 28.73 35.00
C GLU A 439 -1.71 29.13 35.11
N ASP A 440 -0.81 28.13 35.16
CA ASP A 440 0.65 28.27 35.17
C ASP A 440 1.28 28.08 33.78
N GLY A 441 0.46 28.10 32.72
CA GLY A 441 0.88 27.97 31.33
C GLY A 441 1.32 29.30 30.72
N ILE A 442 2.31 29.23 29.84
CA ILE A 442 2.76 30.33 29.00
C ILE A 442 2.04 30.21 27.66
N LEU A 443 1.07 31.08 27.41
CA LEU A 443 0.43 31.24 26.10
C LEU A 443 1.43 31.83 25.09
N LEU A 444 1.71 31.11 24.02
CA LEU A 444 2.60 31.53 22.93
C LEU A 444 1.82 32.16 21.78
N PHE A 445 0.68 31.58 21.41
CA PHE A 445 -0.21 32.15 20.41
C PHE A 445 -1.68 31.78 20.67
N GLY A 446 -2.59 32.74 20.68
CA GLY A 446 -4.03 32.51 20.91
C GLY A 446 -4.66 33.61 21.75
N ARG A 447 -5.91 33.45 22.17
CA ARG A 447 -6.59 34.40 23.06
C ARG A 447 -6.28 34.09 24.51
N ASP A 448 -5.91 35.11 25.27
CA ASP A 448 -5.72 34.99 26.71
C ASP A 448 -7.06 35.00 27.48
N ALA A 449 -7.02 34.95 28.81
CA ALA A 449 -8.21 34.95 29.65
C ALA A 449 -9.03 36.25 29.57
N ALA A 450 -8.44 37.36 29.14
CA ALA A 450 -9.13 38.62 28.86
C ALA A 450 -9.71 38.68 27.44
N GLY A 451 -9.39 37.69 26.60
CA GLY A 451 -9.79 37.61 25.21
C GLY A 451 -8.84 38.35 24.26
N GLU A 452 -7.69 38.85 24.72
CA GLU A 452 -6.73 39.54 23.85
C GLU A 452 -5.88 38.53 23.07
N LEU A 453 -5.62 38.84 21.79
CA LEU A 453 -4.82 37.97 20.95
C LEU A 453 -3.32 38.16 21.25
N VAL A 454 -2.70 37.10 21.76
CA VAL A 454 -1.28 37.02 22.06
C VAL A 454 -0.54 36.37 20.89
N ASN A 455 0.61 36.95 20.51
CA ASN A 455 1.58 36.32 19.61
C ASN A 455 3.01 36.57 20.12
N ARG A 456 3.64 35.52 20.63
CA ARG A 456 4.99 35.52 21.21
C ARG A 456 6.01 34.80 20.34
N PHE A 457 5.71 34.65 19.04
CA PHE A 457 6.66 34.12 18.08
C PHE A 457 7.51 35.23 17.46
N LEU A 458 8.76 34.88 17.19
CA LEU A 458 9.78 35.70 16.58
C LEU A 458 10.27 35.05 15.27
N ASP A 459 10.65 35.88 14.32
CA ASP A 459 11.42 35.46 13.15
C ASP A 459 12.85 35.10 13.56
N GLN A 460 13.58 34.46 12.64
CA GLN A 460 14.92 33.93 12.91
C GLN A 460 15.95 35.00 13.31
N ASP A 461 15.73 36.28 13.01
CA ASP A 461 16.61 37.36 13.43
C ASP A 461 16.24 37.93 14.82
N GLY A 462 15.18 37.42 15.45
CA GLY A 462 14.65 37.86 16.73
C GLY A 462 13.62 39.00 16.62
N SER A 463 13.28 39.44 15.40
CA SER A 463 12.18 40.39 15.20
C SER A 463 10.81 39.72 15.37
N PRO A 464 9.71 40.47 15.58
CA PRO A 464 8.36 39.89 15.65
C PRO A 464 8.04 39.04 14.42
N ALA A 465 7.39 37.88 14.62
CA ALA A 465 7.11 36.93 13.53
C ALA A 465 6.39 37.58 12.33
N SER A 466 6.89 37.31 11.13
CA SER A 466 6.33 37.83 9.87
C SER A 466 5.17 37.02 9.31
N TRP A 467 4.83 35.89 9.95
CA TRP A 467 3.70 35.05 9.57
C TRP A 467 2.37 35.80 9.70
N LYS A 468 1.47 35.60 8.72
CA LYS A 468 0.19 36.31 8.67
C LYS A 468 -0.73 35.81 9.78
N VAL A 469 -1.40 36.74 10.47
CA VAL A 469 -2.51 36.44 11.37
C VAL A 469 -3.82 36.79 10.68
N GLU A 470 -4.76 35.85 10.62
CA GLU A 470 -6.09 36.04 10.03
C GLU A 470 -7.11 35.23 10.83
N ASN A 471 -8.23 35.83 11.23
CA ASN A 471 -9.27 35.18 12.05
C ASN A 471 -8.73 34.51 13.33
N ASP A 472 -7.78 35.17 14.00
CA ASP A 472 -7.06 34.64 15.18
C ASP A 472 -6.22 33.38 14.91
N GLU A 473 -5.91 33.09 13.64
CA GLU A 473 -5.10 31.95 13.21
C GLU A 473 -3.76 32.45 12.68
N LEU A 474 -2.67 31.87 13.18
CA LEU A 474 -1.33 32.13 12.69
C LEU A 474 -1.07 31.21 11.49
N ILE A 475 -0.85 31.78 10.31
CA ILE A 475 -0.71 31.04 9.05
C ILE A 475 0.76 30.95 8.70
N SER A 476 1.24 29.72 8.47
CA SER A 476 2.61 29.46 8.04
C SER A 476 2.98 30.31 6.81
N GLY A 477 4.10 31.02 6.95
CA GLY A 477 4.60 32.01 6.00
C GLY A 477 5.97 31.61 5.46
N LYS A 478 6.94 32.53 5.51
CA LYS A 478 8.30 32.29 5.05
C LYS A 478 9.23 32.06 6.25
N ASN A 479 10.07 31.05 6.16
CA ASN A 479 10.98 30.60 7.22
C ASN A 479 10.25 30.08 8.46
N HIS A 480 10.98 29.31 9.27
CA HIS A 480 10.48 28.89 10.57
C HIS A 480 10.38 30.11 11.50
N ILE A 481 9.54 30.00 12.53
CA ILE A 481 9.45 30.99 13.62
C ILE A 481 9.67 30.27 14.95
N HIS A 482 10.07 31.00 15.99
CA HIS A 482 10.31 30.41 17.30
C HIS A 482 9.73 31.26 18.43
N SER A 483 9.41 30.63 19.56
CA SER A 483 8.93 31.35 20.73
C SER A 483 9.99 32.29 21.30
N ASP A 484 9.54 33.39 21.89
CA ASP A 484 10.36 34.26 22.73
C ASP A 484 10.72 33.58 24.07
N ALA A 485 9.87 32.66 24.54
CA ALA A 485 10.04 31.88 25.75
C ALA A 485 10.91 30.66 25.48
N ASP A 486 11.90 30.46 26.35
CA ASP A 486 12.71 29.24 26.39
C ASP A 486 12.24 28.37 27.57
N PHE A 487 12.27 27.05 27.39
CA PHE A 487 11.93 26.07 28.41
C PHE A 487 12.93 24.91 28.35
N ARG A 488 12.93 24.05 29.37
CA ARG A 488 13.76 22.84 29.41
C ARG A 488 12.91 21.57 29.39
N ASP A 489 12.06 21.39 30.39
CA ASP A 489 11.04 20.34 30.42
C ASP A 489 9.68 20.98 30.34
N ALA A 490 8.76 20.43 29.55
CA ALA A 490 7.46 21.05 29.36
C ALA A 490 6.35 20.06 28.98
N HIS A 491 5.14 20.43 29.35
CA HIS A 491 3.94 20.03 28.64
C HIS A 491 3.64 21.08 27.56
N ILE A 492 3.60 20.66 26.30
CA ILE A 492 3.43 21.53 25.13
C ILE A 492 2.10 21.18 24.48
N HIS A 493 1.30 22.21 24.18
CA HIS A 493 0.08 22.08 23.39
C HIS A 493 0.14 22.95 22.16
N ALA A 494 -0.37 22.42 21.05
CA ALA A 494 -0.56 23.20 19.83
C ALA A 494 -1.76 22.68 19.05
N GLU A 495 -2.69 23.57 18.73
CA GLU A 495 -3.74 23.30 17.75
C GLU A 495 -3.28 23.73 16.36
N PHE A 496 -3.54 22.88 15.37
CA PHE A 496 -3.15 23.14 13.99
C PHE A 496 -4.23 22.67 13.00
N CYS A 497 -4.25 23.29 11.83
CA CYS A 497 -5.14 22.94 10.73
C CYS A 497 -4.37 22.91 9.42
N LEU A 498 -4.48 21.80 8.71
CA LEU A 498 -3.84 21.62 7.41
C LEU A 498 -4.58 22.44 6.34
N PRO A 499 -3.89 22.91 5.28
CA PRO A 499 -4.57 23.53 4.14
C PRO A 499 -5.61 22.58 3.55
N LYS A 500 -6.65 23.13 2.90
CA LYS A 500 -7.77 22.36 2.32
C LYS A 500 -7.33 21.34 1.25
N LYS A 501 -6.12 21.50 0.71
CA LYS A 501 -5.48 20.62 -0.28
C LYS A 501 -3.97 20.64 -0.03
N GLY A 502 -3.28 19.62 -0.52
CA GLY A 502 -1.82 19.51 -0.41
C GLY A 502 -1.37 18.53 0.65
N SER A 503 -0.06 18.53 0.89
CA SER A 503 0.57 17.66 1.88
C SER A 503 0.36 18.19 3.30
N GLY A 504 0.20 19.51 3.47
CA GLY A 504 0.18 20.13 4.80
C GLY A 504 1.46 19.86 5.60
N ASN A 505 2.58 19.60 4.93
CA ASN A 505 3.86 19.30 5.57
C ASN A 505 4.31 20.49 6.44
N SER A 506 4.51 20.24 7.72
CA SER A 506 5.00 21.18 8.73
C SER A 506 5.49 20.37 9.94
N GLY A 507 5.79 21.02 11.07
CA GLY A 507 6.23 20.34 12.27
C GLY A 507 6.35 21.26 13.47
N LEU A 508 6.27 20.66 14.66
CA LEU A 508 6.65 21.29 15.92
C LEU A 508 8.06 20.87 16.27
N TYR A 509 9.01 21.81 16.20
CA TYR A 509 10.40 21.56 16.54
C TYR A 509 10.67 21.97 17.98
N ILE A 510 10.79 20.99 18.86
CA ILE A 510 11.10 21.19 20.26
C ILE A 510 12.60 21.48 20.38
N HIS A 511 12.91 22.64 20.97
CA HIS A 511 14.25 23.18 21.11
C HIS A 511 14.98 23.37 19.77
N GLY A 512 14.25 23.42 18.65
CA GLY A 512 14.81 23.52 17.30
C GLY A 512 15.61 22.29 16.84
N LEU A 513 15.47 21.15 17.53
CA LEU A 513 16.22 19.91 17.30
C LEU A 513 15.33 18.70 16.99
N TYR A 514 14.19 18.60 17.69
CA TYR A 514 13.36 17.41 17.76
C TYR A 514 11.98 17.69 17.16
N GLU A 515 11.64 17.02 16.05
CA GLU A 515 10.43 17.33 15.28
C GLU A 515 9.30 16.33 15.56
N MET A 516 8.18 16.86 16.06
CA MET A 516 6.89 16.19 15.97
C MET A 516 6.25 16.56 14.64
N GLN A 517 6.05 15.54 13.80
CA GLN A 517 5.71 15.74 12.40
C GLN A 517 4.25 16.17 12.19
N ILE A 518 4.01 17.18 11.34
CA ILE A 518 2.67 17.53 10.84
C ILE A 518 2.62 17.16 9.36
N LEU A 519 1.73 16.26 8.99
CA LEU A 519 1.53 15.84 7.60
C LEU A 519 0.07 15.41 7.38
N ASN A 520 -0.41 15.52 6.15
CA ASN A 520 -1.70 14.95 5.76
C ASN A 520 -1.63 13.42 5.68
N SER A 521 -1.76 12.78 6.83
CA SER A 521 -1.75 11.32 6.99
C SER A 521 -3.16 10.72 7.08
N ALA A 522 -4.20 11.46 6.73
CA ALA A 522 -5.58 10.98 6.85
C ALA A 522 -5.85 9.75 5.98
N ASN A 523 -5.13 9.56 4.89
CA ASN A 523 -5.22 8.37 4.05
C ASN A 523 -4.07 7.37 4.25
N ALA A 524 -3.19 7.61 5.24
CA ALA A 524 -2.14 6.67 5.59
C ALA A 524 -2.77 5.35 6.06
N ARG A 525 -2.15 4.24 5.66
CA ARG A 525 -2.63 2.88 5.93
C ARG A 525 -1.83 2.18 7.00
N GLU A 526 -0.62 2.65 7.24
CA GLU A 526 0.29 2.18 8.28
C GLU A 526 1.03 3.37 8.87
N THR A 527 1.64 3.18 10.04
CA THR A 527 2.48 4.21 10.64
C THR A 527 3.88 4.15 10.05
N HIS A 528 4.43 5.31 9.68
CA HIS A 528 5.79 5.42 9.14
C HIS A 528 6.49 6.63 9.76
N LYS A 529 7.83 6.70 9.70
CA LYS A 529 8.65 7.76 10.32
C LYS A 529 8.47 9.16 9.70
N LEU A 530 7.65 9.26 8.66
CA LEU A 530 7.33 10.50 7.95
C LEU A 530 5.88 10.97 8.17
N GLU A 531 5.03 10.13 8.76
CA GLU A 531 3.60 10.42 8.93
C GLU A 531 3.34 11.33 10.14
N ALA A 532 2.17 11.95 10.19
CA ALA A 532 1.70 12.69 11.35
C ALA A 532 1.76 11.82 12.62
N GLY A 533 2.27 12.42 13.69
CA GLY A 533 2.48 11.76 14.99
C GLY A 533 3.82 11.03 15.09
N ALA A 534 4.59 10.93 13.99
CA ALA A 534 5.95 10.41 14.06
C ALA A 534 6.85 11.40 14.80
N PHE A 535 7.75 10.84 15.61
CA PHE A 535 8.90 11.57 16.08
C PHE A 535 9.98 11.46 14.99
N TYR A 536 10.09 12.49 14.16
CA TYR A 536 10.73 12.41 12.85
C TYR A 536 12.16 11.86 12.92
N ARG A 537 12.46 10.85 12.09
CA ARG A 537 13.72 10.06 12.06
C ARG A 537 14.07 9.27 13.32
N PHE A 538 13.27 9.38 14.40
CA PHE A 538 13.41 8.55 15.58
C PHE A 538 12.47 7.34 15.51
N ALA A 539 11.15 7.57 15.50
CA ALA A 539 10.15 6.52 15.58
C ALA A 539 8.89 6.86 14.77
N PRO A 540 8.23 5.87 14.13
CA PRO A 540 6.90 6.06 13.58
C PRO A 540 5.88 6.36 14.70
N ALA A 541 4.72 6.90 14.34
CA ALA A 541 3.61 6.99 15.29
C ALA A 541 3.19 5.59 15.78
N ARG A 542 2.72 5.48 17.02
CA ARG A 542 2.12 4.22 17.53
C ARG A 542 0.73 3.94 16.96
N ALA A 543 0.03 5.00 16.53
CA ALA A 543 -1.30 4.91 15.94
C ALA A 543 -1.49 6.04 14.90
N LEU A 544 -2.33 5.80 13.91
CA LEU A 544 -2.75 6.82 12.95
C LEU A 544 -3.90 7.64 13.53
N ALA A 545 -3.64 8.91 13.80
CA ALA A 545 -4.62 9.80 14.44
C ALA A 545 -4.84 11.14 13.70
N GLY A 546 -4.33 11.29 12.48
CA GLY A 546 -4.53 12.50 11.68
C GLY A 546 -5.94 12.58 11.08
N LEU A 547 -6.60 13.74 11.20
CA LEU A 547 -7.94 14.02 10.64
C LEU A 547 -7.90 14.49 9.18
N GLY A 548 -6.79 15.10 8.75
CA GLY A 548 -6.55 15.49 7.35
C GLY A 548 -6.76 16.97 7.06
N CYS A 549 -6.89 17.29 5.76
CA CYS A 549 -7.02 18.64 5.25
C CYS A 549 -8.27 19.37 5.77
N GLY A 550 -8.11 20.61 6.22
CA GLY A 550 -9.22 21.48 6.63
C GLY A 550 -9.81 21.19 8.01
N GLU A 551 -9.40 20.11 8.66
CA GLU A 551 -9.82 19.76 10.02
C GLU A 551 -8.81 20.30 11.04
N TRP A 552 -9.33 20.92 12.10
CA TRP A 552 -8.52 21.32 13.25
C TRP A 552 -8.13 20.10 14.07
N GLN A 553 -6.88 20.06 14.51
CA GLN A 553 -6.24 18.96 15.20
C GLN A 553 -5.38 19.50 16.34
N SER A 554 -4.95 18.65 17.27
CA SER A 554 -4.10 19.06 18.38
C SER A 554 -2.98 18.08 18.68
N TYR A 555 -1.83 18.63 19.09
CA TYR A 555 -0.78 17.90 19.78
C TYR A 555 -0.77 18.24 21.26
N ASP A 556 -0.65 17.22 22.10
CA ASP A 556 -0.29 17.32 23.51
C ASP A 556 1.03 16.55 23.70
N ILE A 557 2.06 17.20 24.22
CA ILE A 557 3.41 16.62 24.26
C ILE A 557 4.03 16.83 25.64
N LEU A 558 4.37 15.74 26.33
CA LEU A 558 5.22 15.74 27.50
C LEU A 558 6.66 15.50 27.06
N TYR A 559 7.50 16.50 27.26
CA TYR A 559 8.89 16.49 26.85
C TYR A 559 9.81 16.73 28.05
N ARG A 560 10.83 15.87 28.17
CA ARG A 560 11.98 16.04 29.05
C ARG A 560 13.24 16.16 28.22
N ALA A 561 13.97 17.27 28.36
CA ALA A 561 15.22 17.46 27.63
C ALA A 561 16.32 16.50 28.11
N PRO A 562 17.23 16.05 27.22
CA PRO A 562 18.43 15.34 27.64
C PRO A 562 19.24 16.18 28.63
N ARG A 563 19.83 15.56 29.65
CA ARG A 563 20.74 16.23 30.59
C ARG A 563 22.18 16.08 30.11
N ARG A 564 22.96 17.14 30.19
CA ARG A 564 24.35 17.20 29.75
C ARG A 564 25.28 17.56 30.89
N ASP A 565 26.51 17.05 30.84
CA ASP A 565 27.60 17.49 31.71
C ASP A 565 28.28 18.76 31.17
N ASP A 566 29.27 19.28 31.91
CA ASP A 566 30.03 20.49 31.54
C ASP A 566 30.82 20.35 30.23
N SER A 567 31.07 19.12 29.77
CA SER A 567 31.69 18.84 28.47
C SER A 567 30.68 18.87 27.31
N GLY A 568 29.39 19.01 27.62
CA GLY A 568 28.30 18.99 26.68
C GLY A 568 27.83 17.58 26.30
N LYS A 569 28.34 16.54 26.96
CA LYS A 569 27.95 15.15 26.70
C LYS A 569 26.63 14.83 27.39
N ILE A 570 25.72 14.14 26.70
CA ILE A 570 24.47 13.65 27.30
C ILE A 570 24.80 12.60 28.39
N VAL A 571 24.34 12.85 29.61
CA VAL A 571 24.44 11.94 30.77
C VAL A 571 23.09 11.31 31.15
N GLU A 572 21.98 11.94 30.78
CA GLU A 572 20.63 11.35 30.86
C GLU A 572 19.90 11.60 29.54
N LYS A 573 19.29 10.54 28.99
CA LYS A 573 18.51 10.65 27.75
C LYS A 573 17.30 11.55 27.94
N GLY A 574 16.91 12.23 26.86
CA GLY A 574 15.62 12.91 26.80
C GLY A 574 14.49 11.89 26.72
N GLN A 575 13.28 12.31 27.06
CA GLN A 575 12.08 11.46 27.00
C GLN A 575 10.90 12.22 26.40
N MET A 576 10.14 11.54 25.54
CA MET A 576 8.96 12.09 24.86
C MET A 576 7.74 11.19 25.06
N THR A 577 6.63 11.77 25.48
CA THR A 577 5.30 11.17 25.34
C THR A 577 4.41 12.16 24.61
N ALA A 578 3.72 11.72 23.55
CA ALA A 578 2.94 12.63 22.72
C ALA A 578 1.60 11.99 22.33
N TRP A 579 0.58 12.84 22.26
CA TRP A 579 -0.75 12.52 21.80
C TRP A 579 -1.11 13.38 20.60
N LEU A 580 -1.69 12.77 19.57
CA LEU A 580 -2.31 13.46 18.43
C LEU A 580 -3.81 13.27 18.57
N ASN A 581 -4.56 14.37 18.75
CA ASN A 581 -6.01 14.34 18.94
C ASN A 581 -6.44 13.39 20.07
N GLY A 582 -5.73 13.45 21.20
CA GLY A 582 -5.96 12.59 22.36
C GLY A 582 -5.53 11.12 22.21
N VAL A 583 -5.02 10.70 21.04
CA VAL A 583 -4.51 9.34 20.81
C VAL A 583 -3.00 9.31 21.05
N LEU A 584 -2.53 8.38 21.90
CA LEU A 584 -1.11 8.22 22.22
C LEU A 584 -0.32 7.80 20.97
N VAL A 585 0.54 8.68 20.46
CA VAL A 585 1.37 8.46 19.27
C VAL A 585 2.83 8.24 19.58
N GLN A 586 3.33 8.68 20.74
CA GLN A 586 4.66 8.34 21.29
C GLN A 586 4.51 8.04 22.78
N ASP A 587 5.11 6.95 23.28
CA ASP A 587 5.02 6.54 24.69
C ASP A 587 6.40 6.44 25.32
N ARG A 588 6.74 7.37 26.24
CA ARG A 588 8.01 7.40 26.99
C ARG A 588 9.25 7.12 26.13
N PHE A 589 9.26 7.62 24.89
CA PHE A 589 10.32 7.35 23.94
C PHE A 589 11.61 8.07 24.38
N GLU A 590 12.68 7.31 24.60
CA GLU A 590 13.98 7.86 24.96
C GLU A 590 14.80 8.26 23.73
N PHE A 591 15.44 9.43 23.78
CA PHE A 591 16.26 9.93 22.68
C PHE A 591 17.54 10.63 23.16
N GLU A 592 18.52 10.68 22.27
CA GLU A 592 19.82 11.32 22.49
C GLU A 592 19.96 12.53 21.55
N GLU A 593 21.05 12.62 20.80
CA GLU A 593 21.29 13.70 19.86
C GLU A 593 20.27 13.74 18.71
N ALA A 594 20.04 14.95 18.19
CA ALA A 594 19.21 15.16 17.02
C ALA A 594 19.72 14.33 15.82
N ARG A 595 18.83 13.60 15.16
CA ARG A 595 19.16 12.76 13.98
C ARG A 595 19.01 13.47 12.64
N SER A 596 18.30 14.60 12.60
CA SER A 596 18.04 15.34 11.37
C SER A 596 19.14 16.38 11.14
N PRO A 597 19.91 16.35 10.04
CA PRO A 597 20.84 17.43 9.72
C PRO A 597 20.13 18.69 9.18
N TRP A 598 18.79 18.69 9.15
CA TRP A 598 17.96 19.75 8.58
C TRP A 598 17.19 20.55 9.63
N HIS A 599 17.47 20.34 10.93
CA HIS A 599 16.76 21.02 12.00
C HIS A 599 17.07 22.55 12.04
N PRO A 600 16.14 23.39 12.55
CA PRO A 600 16.25 24.85 12.56
C PRO A 600 17.61 25.36 13.07
N MET A 601 18.09 24.82 14.20
CA MET A 601 19.36 25.27 14.80
C MET A 601 20.58 25.08 13.88
N CYS A 602 20.59 24.08 12.98
CA CYS A 602 21.73 23.81 12.09
C CYS A 602 21.69 24.63 10.79
N ARG A 603 20.48 24.81 10.23
CA ARG A 603 20.30 25.39 8.88
C ARG A 603 20.13 26.90 8.88
N GLN A 604 19.67 27.52 9.97
CA GLN A 604 19.23 28.91 9.99
C GLN A 604 20.22 29.78 10.76
N LYS A 605 21.37 30.07 10.13
CA LYS A 605 22.51 30.77 10.73
C LYS A 605 22.32 32.29 10.79
N THR A 606 21.38 32.76 11.59
CA THR A 606 21.42 34.14 12.08
C THR A 606 22.23 34.17 13.38
N ASP A 607 22.78 35.34 13.73
CA ASP A 607 23.44 35.52 15.02
C ASP A 607 22.50 35.25 16.20
N HIS A 608 21.20 35.51 16.01
CA HIS A 608 20.17 35.26 17.03
C HIS A 608 20.00 33.76 17.31
N ILE A 609 19.80 32.95 16.27
CA ILE A 609 19.64 31.49 16.41
C ILE A 609 20.92 30.83 16.90
N GLN A 610 22.08 31.30 16.45
CA GLN A 610 23.37 30.80 16.94
C GLN A 610 23.52 31.02 18.45
N LYS A 611 23.16 32.20 18.96
CA LYS A 611 23.15 32.48 20.41
C LYS A 611 22.18 31.59 21.16
N LYS A 612 20.97 31.33 20.60
CA LYS A 612 20.02 30.39 21.21
C LYS A 612 20.58 28.96 21.25
N TRP A 613 21.27 28.51 20.20
CA TRP A 613 21.88 27.18 20.18
C TRP A 613 23.03 27.05 21.20
N GLU A 614 23.87 28.07 21.33
CA GLU A 614 24.92 28.11 22.35
C GLU A 614 24.34 28.13 23.76
N HIS A 615 23.28 28.91 23.98
CA HIS A 615 22.55 28.93 25.24
C HIS A 615 21.99 27.54 25.58
N GLN A 616 21.31 26.90 24.63
CA GLN A 616 20.77 25.55 24.78
C GLN A 616 21.83 24.54 25.18
N LYS A 617 23.01 24.55 24.54
CA LYS A 617 24.10 23.62 24.88
C LYS A 617 24.59 23.82 26.31
N LYS A 618 24.52 25.04 26.83
CA LYS A 618 24.97 25.39 28.19
C LYS A 618 23.92 25.14 29.26
N THR A 619 22.64 25.41 28.98
CA THR A 619 21.59 25.45 30.01
C THR A 619 20.53 24.35 29.84
N GLY A 620 20.41 23.78 28.64
CA GLY A 620 19.31 22.90 28.25
C GLY A 620 18.01 23.65 27.89
N PHE A 621 17.95 24.97 28.09
CA PHE A 621 16.78 25.79 27.76
C PHE A 621 16.81 26.24 26.30
N ALA A 622 15.68 26.13 25.61
CA ALA A 622 15.53 26.54 24.22
C ALA A 622 14.04 26.75 23.84
N PRO A 623 13.76 27.40 22.70
CA PRO A 623 12.38 27.73 22.33
C PRO A 623 11.68 26.59 21.59
N LEU A 624 10.35 26.73 21.45
CA LEU A 624 9.54 25.95 20.52
C LEU A 624 9.57 26.61 19.15
N PHE A 625 9.76 25.82 18.09
CA PHE A 625 9.72 26.30 16.70
C PHE A 625 8.48 25.77 15.98
N LEU A 626 7.87 26.62 15.15
CA LEU A 626 6.87 26.22 14.16
C LEU A 626 7.52 26.21 12.77
N GLN A 627 7.37 25.10 12.05
CA GLN A 627 8.02 24.90 10.76
C GLN A 627 7.22 25.54 9.61
N ASP A 628 7.92 26.31 8.79
CA ASP A 628 7.54 26.58 7.39
C ASP A 628 8.12 25.50 6.48
N HIS A 629 7.28 24.89 5.65
CA HIS A 629 7.69 24.01 4.57
C HIS A 629 6.92 24.29 3.27
N GLY A 630 6.52 25.55 3.05
CA GLY A 630 5.80 26.00 1.84
C GLY A 630 4.32 25.65 1.81
N GLU A 631 3.77 25.14 2.91
CA GLU A 631 2.36 24.76 3.04
C GLU A 631 1.67 25.68 4.07
N ALA A 632 0.48 26.20 3.73
CA ALA A 632 -0.25 27.15 4.57
C ALA A 632 -0.97 26.47 5.76
N VAL A 633 -0.20 25.77 6.60
CA VAL A 633 -0.67 25.21 7.88
C VAL A 633 -0.99 26.36 8.82
N ARG A 634 -2.14 26.26 9.50
CA ARG A 634 -2.60 27.27 10.46
C ARG A 634 -2.42 26.77 11.88
N PHE A 635 -2.12 27.65 12.79
CA PHE A 635 -1.97 27.38 14.21
C PHE A 635 -2.89 28.27 15.03
N ARG A 636 -3.39 27.75 16.15
CA ARG A 636 -4.06 28.53 17.20
C ARG A 636 -3.81 27.86 18.55
N ASN A 637 -4.05 28.60 19.63
CA ASN A 637 -3.96 28.09 21.00
C ASN A 637 -2.68 27.25 21.24
N VAL A 638 -1.52 27.87 21.05
CA VAL A 638 -0.22 27.24 21.28
C VAL A 638 0.30 27.71 22.63
N TRP A 639 0.58 26.78 23.53
CA TRP A 639 1.07 27.09 24.86
C TRP A 639 2.08 26.06 25.36
N ILE A 640 2.91 26.48 26.32
CA ILE A 640 3.84 25.61 27.04
C ILE A 640 3.59 25.75 28.54
N LYS A 641 3.62 24.64 29.26
CA LYS A 641 3.65 24.62 30.72
C LYS A 641 5.00 24.01 31.14
N PRO A 642 5.95 24.82 31.64
CA PRO A 642 7.20 24.30 32.19
C PRO A 642 6.94 23.25 33.28
N LEU A 643 7.78 22.22 33.34
CA LEU A 643 7.66 21.11 34.30
C LEU A 643 8.83 21.03 35.29
N ASP A 644 9.70 22.04 35.27
CA ASP A 644 10.95 22.06 36.03
C ASP A 644 11.09 23.20 37.04
#